data_AF-A0A954GXK5-F1
#
_entry.id   AF-A0A954GXK5-F1
#
_cell.length_a   1.000
_cell.length_b   1.000
_cell.length_c   1.000
_cell.angle_alpha   90.00
_cell.angle_beta   90.00
_cell.angle_gamma   90.00
#
_symmetry.space_group_name_H-M   'P 1'
#
loop_
_entity.id
_entity.type
_entity.pdbx_description
1 polymer ?
#
loop_
_entity_poly.entity_id
_entity_poly.type
_entity_poly.pdbx_seq_one_letter_code
_entity_poly.pdbx_strand_id
1 'polypeptide(L)'
;MDQPSPNVSAPARKYVRAVGPRLRKLLYVIFALSALLGANAVYLVSITALEWYSQRTYQNYFYQYMFLAHLALGMLFVVPFIVFGVIHLLATRHRKNRRAVRIGYVLFTTSIVVLVSGFLLMRIGNFNLRNPTGRSMVYWAHVASPLFAGWLYWLHRLAGPKIQWRIGLTYAGLVATAVAVGVAMHSQDPRQWNAVGPASGARYFQPSLARTSSGNFIPAAALMNDNYCKRCHADVHAGWSQSVHRFSSFNNPPYLASVNETRAVTLQRDGSVQASRWCAGCHDPVPFFSGAFDDPKFDVTNHPTAHAGITCTVCHAITHVNSQRGNADYTIEEPLHYPFATSDNEILQWVNNQLVKAKPSFHKKTFLKPEIHKSAEFCSTCHKVHLPKELNHYKEFLRGQNHYDPYLMSGVSGHNARAFYYPPKTKDNCNQCHMPLVASDDFGAQFFDNAEQLSVHDHLFPSANTGIAWLRDEPDIIKAHQEFLKDNVRVDIFGIHEDGEIDGKLYAPLRPQLPELKPGRRYLIDTVVRTLKLGHLFSQGTVDSNEIWLDVTVRSGERIIGRSGAIDSTKQNEVDPWAHFINVFMLDRDGNRIDRRNAQDIFTPLYNHQIPPGAGQTVHYELLLPEDLTEPVTVEVKLQYRKFDQRYMQFVAEANEKLGQTIRGHVPGQPYVNNLPVTTMASDLVTFPVEGIDAEIVNEDREIPTWQRWNDYGIGLLLKGKAELRQAADAFAEVEKLGRFDGPLNLTRVLNLEGRIDEAVDALGRAARMEQQEGFPRWTWAWLNGIVNRQQGYLEEAVTNFRSVLEDRTPSMIERGLDFSIDIEVLNLLGQTYFDLGRQKARQNHPDEAKEYWQKAVLQFQKTLTVDPEQLTAHYNLQLLYRELGDAEKEAEHAALHQRYKPDDNAQGRAVRLAREKYPAANHAAEAIVRYSLQRDGAPGWIVVERQEQPARPGTTQESATTSTTEYQQAGGAE
;
A
#
# COMPACT_ATOMS: atom_id res chain seq x y z
N MET A 1 -33.00 -66.23 -91.40
CA MET A 1 -31.70 -66.66 -90.88
C MET A 1 -31.17 -65.56 -89.98
N ASP A 2 -31.15 -65.87 -88.68
CA ASP A 2 -30.31 -65.42 -87.55
C ASP A 2 -29.87 -63.96 -87.34
N GLN A 3 -30.40 -63.43 -86.23
CA GLN A 3 -29.86 -62.51 -85.19
C GLN A 3 -28.41 -62.01 -85.34
N PRO A 4 -28.15 -60.71 -85.02
CA PRO A 4 -28.02 -60.34 -83.59
C PRO A 4 -28.72 -59.04 -83.16
N SER A 5 -29.21 -59.01 -81.92
CA SER A 5 -29.40 -57.79 -81.11
C SER A 5 -28.14 -57.51 -80.28
N PRO A 6 -28.04 -56.39 -79.51
CA PRO A 6 -27.95 -54.98 -79.89
C PRO A 6 -26.62 -54.36 -79.37
N ASN A 7 -26.27 -53.14 -79.78
CA ASN A 7 -25.29 -52.35 -79.02
C ASN A 7 -25.88 -50.96 -78.72
N VAL A 8 -26.66 -50.89 -77.63
CA VAL A 8 -27.11 -49.63 -77.06
C VAL A 8 -25.88 -48.95 -76.47
N SER A 9 -25.30 -48.01 -77.21
CA SER A 9 -24.27 -47.12 -76.69
C SER A 9 -24.85 -46.34 -75.50
N ALA A 10 -24.35 -46.61 -74.30
CA ALA A 10 -24.69 -45.87 -73.11
C ALA A 10 -24.56 -44.35 -73.37
N PRO A 11 -25.52 -43.52 -72.92
CA PRO A 11 -25.45 -42.08 -73.16
C PRO A 11 -24.13 -41.55 -72.59
N ALA A 12 -23.32 -40.93 -73.45
CA ALA A 12 -22.08 -40.29 -73.06
C ALA A 12 -22.40 -39.31 -71.93
N ARG A 13 -21.96 -39.63 -70.70
CA ARG A 13 -22.13 -38.76 -69.53
C ARG A 13 -21.62 -37.37 -69.90
N LYS A 14 -22.52 -36.39 -70.07
CA LYS A 14 -22.18 -34.98 -70.32
C LYS A 14 -21.08 -34.57 -69.34
N TYR A 15 -19.95 -34.11 -69.87
CA TYR A 15 -18.85 -33.59 -69.06
C TYR A 15 -19.33 -32.33 -68.34
N VAL A 16 -19.75 -32.46 -67.09
CA VAL A 16 -20.09 -31.33 -66.23
C VAL A 16 -18.79 -30.79 -65.63
N ARG A 17 -18.48 -29.51 -65.88
CA ARG A 17 -17.30 -28.85 -65.27
C ARG A 17 -17.42 -28.88 -63.74
N ALA A 18 -16.30 -29.10 -63.05
CA ALA A 18 -16.27 -29.14 -61.58
C ALA A 18 -16.70 -27.81 -60.93
N VAL A 19 -16.53 -26.72 -61.68
CA VAL A 19 -16.97 -25.38 -61.32
C VAL A 19 -17.81 -24.83 -62.47
N GLY A 20 -19.12 -24.75 -62.27
CA GLY A 20 -20.07 -24.18 -63.23
C GLY A 20 -19.95 -22.66 -63.34
N PRO A 21 -20.63 -22.01 -64.30
CA PRO A 21 -20.51 -20.56 -64.54
C PRO A 21 -20.87 -19.69 -63.31
N ARG A 22 -21.92 -20.06 -62.57
CA ARG A 22 -22.32 -19.38 -61.32
C ARG A 22 -21.31 -19.62 -60.19
N LEU A 23 -20.86 -20.87 -60.02
CA LEU A 23 -19.85 -21.23 -59.01
C LEU A 23 -18.49 -20.58 -59.29
N ARG A 24 -18.18 -20.29 -60.56
CA ARG A 24 -16.97 -19.56 -60.96
C ARG A 24 -16.99 -18.09 -60.50
N LYS A 25 -18.14 -17.42 -60.56
CA LYS A 25 -18.28 -16.05 -60.02
C LYS A 25 -18.03 -16.03 -58.51
N LEU A 26 -18.62 -16.97 -57.78
CA LEU A 26 -18.39 -17.14 -56.34
C LEU A 26 -16.91 -17.43 -56.01
N LEU A 27 -16.25 -18.27 -56.83
CA LEU A 27 -14.82 -18.54 -56.69
C LEU A 27 -13.95 -17.29 -56.85
N TYR A 28 -14.29 -16.38 -57.78
CA TYR A 28 -13.56 -15.12 -57.91
C TYR A 28 -13.74 -14.20 -56.70
N VAL A 29 -14.95 -14.16 -56.12
CA VAL A 29 -15.20 -13.44 -54.85
C VAL A 29 -14.35 -14.03 -53.72
N ILE A 30 -14.31 -15.36 -53.60
CA ILE A 30 -13.46 -16.06 -52.63
C ILE A 30 -11.98 -15.72 -52.84
N PHE A 31 -11.47 -15.75 -54.08
CA PHE A 31 -10.08 -15.38 -54.34
C PHE A 31 -9.77 -13.93 -54.00
N ALA A 32 -10.68 -12.99 -54.30
CA ALA A 32 -10.50 -11.59 -53.94
C ALA A 32 -10.45 -11.41 -52.41
N LEU A 33 -11.39 -12.02 -51.68
CA LEU A 33 -11.42 -11.97 -50.22
C LEU A 33 -10.21 -12.67 -49.58
N SER A 34 -9.81 -13.85 -50.07
CA SER A 34 -8.60 -14.55 -49.61
C SER A 34 -7.34 -13.74 -49.87
N ALA A 35 -7.26 -13.03 -50.99
CA ALA A 35 -6.15 -12.12 -51.30
C ALA A 35 -6.11 -10.96 -50.29
N LEU A 36 -7.23 -10.25 -50.08
CA LEU A 36 -7.27 -9.15 -49.11
C LEU A 36 -6.93 -9.62 -47.68
N LEU A 37 -7.51 -10.75 -47.25
CA LEU A 37 -7.21 -11.35 -45.95
C LEU A 37 -5.75 -11.78 -45.83
N GLY A 38 -5.18 -12.38 -46.88
CA GLY A 38 -3.78 -12.78 -46.90
C GLY A 38 -2.84 -11.58 -46.77
N ALA A 39 -3.07 -10.51 -47.54
CA ALA A 39 -2.27 -9.29 -47.47
C ALA A 39 -2.33 -8.64 -46.08
N ASN A 40 -3.54 -8.53 -45.53
CA ASN A 40 -3.77 -7.98 -44.20
C ASN A 40 -3.16 -8.86 -43.08
N ALA A 41 -3.28 -10.18 -43.18
CA ALA A 41 -2.67 -11.11 -42.22
C ALA A 41 -1.14 -11.00 -42.23
N VAL A 42 -0.52 -10.91 -43.42
CA VAL A 42 0.93 -10.71 -43.53
C VAL A 42 1.34 -9.41 -42.86
N TYR A 43 0.62 -8.30 -43.08
CA TYR A 43 0.88 -7.03 -42.38
C TYR A 43 0.81 -7.18 -40.85
N LEU A 44 -0.27 -7.77 -40.32
CA LEU A 44 -0.46 -7.93 -38.87
C LEU A 44 0.61 -8.81 -38.22
N VAL A 45 1.00 -9.89 -38.91
CA VAL A 45 2.09 -10.78 -38.47
C VAL A 45 3.44 -10.08 -38.56
N SER A 46 3.71 -9.29 -39.61
CA SER A 46 4.95 -8.53 -39.74
C SER A 46 5.12 -7.51 -38.61
N ILE A 47 4.07 -6.78 -38.24
CA ILE A 47 4.10 -5.89 -37.08
C ILE A 47 4.34 -6.69 -35.79
N THR A 48 3.62 -7.78 -35.58
CA THR A 48 3.78 -8.63 -34.38
C THR A 48 5.20 -9.22 -34.29
N ALA A 49 5.79 -9.64 -35.41
CA ALA A 49 7.15 -10.15 -35.48
C ALA A 49 8.19 -9.04 -35.23
N LEU A 50 7.95 -7.82 -35.74
CA LEU A 50 8.81 -6.67 -35.47
C LEU A 50 8.79 -6.29 -33.98
N GLU A 51 7.62 -6.35 -33.32
CA GLU A 51 7.51 -6.17 -31.87
C GLU A 51 8.28 -7.25 -31.11
N TRP A 52 8.13 -8.52 -31.51
CA TRP A 52 8.85 -9.64 -30.89
C TRP A 52 10.37 -9.51 -31.05
N TYR A 53 10.85 -9.03 -32.20
CA TYR A 53 12.28 -8.83 -32.44
C TYR A 53 12.84 -7.61 -31.69
N SER A 54 12.14 -6.49 -31.74
CA SER A 54 12.64 -5.21 -31.19
C SER A 54 12.34 -5.00 -29.71
N GLN A 55 11.44 -5.81 -29.12
CA GLN A 55 10.86 -5.60 -27.79
C GLN A 55 10.15 -4.24 -27.64
N ARG A 56 9.82 -3.56 -28.75
CA ARG A 56 9.04 -2.30 -28.79
C ARG A 56 7.62 -2.58 -29.27
N THR A 57 6.68 -1.71 -28.91
CA THR A 57 5.28 -1.84 -29.39
C THR A 57 5.04 -0.95 -30.58
N TYR A 58 4.60 -1.58 -31.67
CA TYR A 58 4.17 -0.99 -32.92
C TYR A 58 2.68 -1.26 -33.17
N GLN A 59 1.91 -1.71 -32.17
CA GLN A 59 0.46 -1.73 -32.27
C GLN A 59 -0.08 -0.32 -31.97
N ASN A 60 -0.30 0.49 -33.01
CA ASN A 60 -0.93 1.82 -32.90
C ASN A 60 -2.40 1.82 -33.35
N TYR A 61 -3.00 2.99 -33.45
CA TYR A 61 -4.38 3.17 -33.92
C TYR A 61 -4.64 2.54 -35.30
N PHE A 62 -3.72 2.72 -36.26
CA PHE A 62 -3.82 2.12 -37.59
C PHE A 62 -3.75 0.58 -37.56
N TYR A 63 -2.92 0.00 -36.69
CA TYR A 63 -2.94 -1.45 -36.46
C TYR A 63 -4.33 -1.92 -36.02
N GLN A 64 -5.01 -1.18 -35.12
CA GLN A 64 -6.36 -1.56 -34.67
C GLN A 64 -7.39 -1.53 -35.81
N TYR A 65 -7.30 -0.57 -36.75
CA TYR A 65 -8.14 -0.59 -37.96
C TYR A 65 -7.81 -1.74 -38.90
N MET A 66 -6.53 -2.07 -39.08
CA MET A 66 -6.14 -3.23 -39.90
C MET A 66 -6.60 -4.54 -39.27
N PHE A 67 -6.58 -4.63 -37.93
CA PHE A 67 -7.15 -5.76 -37.21
C PHE A 67 -8.67 -5.81 -37.33
N LEU A 68 -9.38 -4.68 -37.20
CA LEU A 68 -10.82 -4.61 -37.47
C LEU A 68 -11.16 -5.04 -38.89
N ALA A 69 -10.37 -4.60 -39.88
CA ALA A 69 -10.51 -5.02 -41.27
C ALA A 69 -10.32 -6.54 -41.42
N HIS A 70 -9.36 -7.14 -40.69
CA HIS A 70 -9.18 -8.59 -40.66
C HIS A 70 -10.46 -9.31 -40.20
N LEU A 71 -11.05 -8.86 -39.09
CA LEU A 71 -12.26 -9.45 -38.53
C LEU A 71 -13.44 -9.29 -39.49
N ALA A 72 -13.64 -8.10 -40.05
CA ALA A 72 -14.74 -7.83 -40.99
C ALA A 72 -14.61 -8.64 -42.28
N LEU A 73 -13.42 -8.68 -42.89
CA LEU A 73 -13.14 -9.48 -44.08
C LEU A 73 -13.29 -10.99 -43.79
N GLY A 74 -12.87 -11.44 -42.62
CA GLY A 74 -12.99 -12.82 -42.18
C GLY A 74 -14.45 -13.24 -42.08
N MET A 75 -15.28 -12.44 -41.42
CA MET A 75 -16.73 -12.68 -41.32
C MET A 75 -17.41 -12.69 -42.69
N LEU A 76 -17.04 -11.76 -43.58
CA LEU A 76 -17.54 -11.71 -44.95
C LEU A 76 -17.12 -12.94 -45.78
N PHE A 77 -15.97 -13.54 -45.48
CA PHE A 77 -15.43 -14.70 -46.18
C PHE A 77 -16.12 -16.03 -45.81
N VAL A 78 -16.59 -16.18 -44.57
CA VAL A 78 -17.14 -17.44 -44.03
C VAL A 78 -18.27 -18.01 -44.90
N VAL A 79 -19.33 -17.25 -45.15
CA VAL A 79 -20.53 -17.75 -45.85
C VAL A 79 -20.22 -18.09 -47.33
N PRO A 80 -19.61 -17.19 -48.12
CA PRO A 80 -19.21 -17.51 -49.50
C PRO A 80 -18.34 -18.76 -49.59
N PHE A 81 -17.36 -18.91 -48.69
CA PHE A 81 -16.44 -20.05 -48.68
C PHE A 81 -17.15 -21.37 -48.36
N ILE A 82 -17.97 -21.41 -47.31
CA ILE A 82 -18.72 -22.62 -46.92
C ILE A 82 -19.67 -23.03 -48.04
N VAL A 83 -20.44 -22.09 -48.59
CA VAL A 83 -21.38 -22.35 -49.69
C VAL A 83 -20.64 -22.91 -50.90
N PHE A 84 -19.52 -22.29 -51.30
CA PHE A 84 -18.69 -22.80 -52.39
C PHE A 84 -18.16 -24.20 -52.08
N GLY A 85 -17.58 -24.39 -50.90
CA GLY A 85 -16.96 -25.64 -50.48
C GLY A 85 -17.94 -26.80 -50.49
N VAL A 86 -19.13 -26.63 -49.91
CA VAL A 86 -20.18 -27.66 -49.88
C VAL A 86 -20.70 -27.97 -51.29
N ILE A 87 -21.04 -26.96 -52.09
CA ILE A 87 -21.54 -27.17 -53.47
C ILE A 87 -20.47 -27.86 -54.31
N HIS A 88 -19.20 -27.45 -54.19
CA HIS A 88 -18.08 -28.04 -54.91
C HIS A 88 -17.84 -29.50 -54.47
N LEU A 89 -17.91 -29.78 -53.17
CA LEU A 89 -17.77 -31.12 -52.62
C LEU A 89 -18.84 -32.07 -53.17
N LEU A 90 -20.11 -31.67 -53.10
CA LEU A 90 -21.24 -32.44 -53.60
C LEU A 90 -21.14 -32.70 -55.11
N ALA A 91 -20.70 -31.70 -55.88
CA ALA A 91 -20.52 -31.82 -57.33
C ALA A 91 -19.33 -32.70 -57.76
N THR A 92 -18.38 -32.98 -56.86
CA THR A 92 -17.13 -33.68 -57.18
C THR A 92 -16.93 -35.02 -56.47
N ARG A 93 -17.72 -35.35 -55.43
CA ARG A 93 -17.55 -36.54 -54.59
C ARG A 93 -17.51 -37.90 -55.33
N HIS A 94 -18.13 -37.98 -56.51
CA HIS A 94 -18.20 -39.19 -57.34
C HIS A 94 -17.22 -39.18 -58.54
N ARG A 95 -16.27 -38.25 -58.59
CA ARG A 95 -15.29 -38.18 -59.71
C ARG A 95 -14.25 -39.29 -59.64
N LYS A 96 -13.78 -39.73 -60.82
CA LYS A 96 -12.79 -40.83 -60.97
C LYS A 96 -11.41 -40.52 -60.37
N ASN A 97 -11.00 -39.25 -60.33
CA ASN A 97 -9.72 -38.85 -59.73
C ASN A 97 -9.83 -38.83 -58.19
N ARG A 98 -9.66 -40.00 -57.57
CA ARG A 98 -9.78 -40.19 -56.12
C ARG A 98 -8.73 -39.40 -55.32
N ARG A 99 -7.54 -39.16 -55.88
CA ARG A 99 -6.49 -38.37 -55.22
C ARG A 99 -6.91 -36.91 -55.05
N ALA A 100 -7.40 -36.27 -56.12
CA ALA A 100 -7.89 -34.89 -56.06
C ALA A 100 -9.06 -34.72 -55.07
N VAL A 101 -9.99 -35.67 -55.05
CA VAL A 101 -11.14 -35.67 -54.12
C VAL A 101 -10.69 -35.80 -52.66
N ARG A 102 -9.76 -36.71 -52.35
CA ARG A 102 -9.21 -36.86 -50.99
C ARG A 102 -8.47 -35.60 -50.51
N ILE A 103 -7.60 -35.04 -51.35
CA ILE A 103 -6.91 -33.77 -51.03
C ILE A 103 -7.93 -32.65 -50.84
N GLY A 104 -9.00 -32.63 -51.64
CA GLY A 104 -10.11 -31.67 -51.49
C GLY A 104 -10.85 -31.80 -50.15
N TYR A 105 -11.09 -33.02 -49.65
CA TYR A 105 -11.66 -33.22 -48.31
C TYR A 105 -10.75 -32.66 -47.22
N VAL A 106 -9.46 -33.00 -47.27
CA VAL A 106 -8.49 -32.51 -46.27
C VAL A 106 -8.38 -30.98 -46.34
N LEU A 107 -8.29 -30.39 -47.53
CA LEU A 107 -8.26 -28.94 -47.72
C LEU A 107 -9.52 -28.26 -47.16
N PHE A 108 -10.71 -28.81 -47.43
CA PHE A 108 -11.95 -28.25 -46.91
C PHE A 108 -11.99 -28.33 -45.38
N THR A 109 -11.64 -29.49 -44.79
CA THR A 109 -11.56 -29.65 -43.33
C THR A 109 -10.55 -28.70 -42.70
N THR A 110 -9.33 -28.58 -43.24
CA THR A 110 -8.33 -27.61 -42.76
C THR A 110 -8.84 -26.17 -42.85
N SER A 111 -9.57 -25.84 -43.93
CA SER A 111 -10.17 -24.51 -44.07
C SER A 111 -11.28 -24.26 -43.04
N ILE A 112 -12.09 -25.27 -42.70
CA ILE A 112 -13.05 -25.19 -41.59
C ILE A 112 -12.33 -24.95 -40.26
N VAL A 113 -11.18 -25.59 -40.01
CA VAL A 113 -10.36 -25.32 -38.81
C VAL A 113 -9.94 -23.84 -38.75
N VAL A 114 -9.54 -23.23 -39.88
CA VAL A 114 -9.23 -21.78 -39.93
C VAL A 114 -10.45 -20.94 -39.53
N LEU A 115 -11.63 -21.23 -40.09
CA LEU A 115 -12.85 -20.47 -39.81
C LEU A 115 -13.31 -20.62 -38.35
N VAL A 116 -13.31 -21.85 -37.83
CA VAL A 116 -13.71 -22.15 -36.45
C VAL A 116 -12.72 -21.53 -35.46
N SER A 117 -11.41 -21.69 -35.69
CA SER A 117 -10.40 -21.05 -34.84
C SER A 117 -10.49 -19.53 -34.86
N GLY A 118 -10.79 -18.91 -36.01
CA GLY A 118 -11.04 -17.47 -36.11
C GLY A 118 -12.23 -17.03 -35.25
N PHE A 119 -13.36 -17.75 -35.33
CA PHE A 119 -14.55 -17.45 -34.54
C PHE A 119 -14.30 -17.63 -33.03
N LEU A 120 -13.60 -18.70 -32.63
CA LEU A 120 -13.23 -18.94 -31.23
C LEU A 120 -12.29 -17.86 -30.66
N LEU A 121 -11.41 -17.28 -31.48
CA LEU A 121 -10.53 -16.18 -31.07
C LEU A 121 -11.24 -14.83 -30.95
N MET A 122 -12.37 -14.65 -31.65
CA MET A 122 -13.20 -13.44 -31.53
C MET A 122 -13.93 -13.31 -30.20
N ARG A 123 -14.13 -14.42 -29.46
CA ARG A 123 -14.69 -14.40 -28.09
C ARG A 123 -16.10 -13.78 -28.00
N ILE A 124 -16.95 -14.11 -28.97
CA ILE A 124 -18.33 -13.61 -29.06
C ILE A 124 -19.27 -14.44 -28.15
N GLY A 125 -20.08 -13.77 -27.34
CA GLY A 125 -21.12 -14.40 -26.52
C GLY A 125 -20.56 -15.39 -25.48
N ASN A 126 -21.18 -16.56 -25.37
CA ASN A 126 -20.79 -17.60 -24.39
C ASN A 126 -19.53 -18.40 -24.79
N PHE A 127 -18.96 -18.17 -25.98
CA PHE A 127 -17.76 -18.87 -26.47
C PHE A 127 -16.47 -18.15 -26.02
N ASN A 128 -16.31 -17.94 -24.72
CA ASN A 128 -15.14 -17.29 -24.14
C ASN A 128 -14.05 -18.32 -23.82
N LEU A 129 -13.05 -18.43 -24.68
CA LEU A 129 -11.82 -19.18 -24.41
C LEU A 129 -10.97 -18.44 -23.35
N ARG A 130 -11.31 -18.67 -22.08
CA ARG A 130 -10.67 -18.06 -20.89
C ARG A 130 -9.33 -18.73 -20.56
N ASN A 131 -9.22 -20.04 -20.73
CA ASN A 131 -8.00 -20.79 -20.45
C ASN A 131 -6.83 -20.34 -21.38
N PRO A 132 -5.70 -19.86 -20.82
CA PRO A 132 -4.56 -19.37 -21.61
C PRO A 132 -3.98 -20.42 -22.57
N THR A 133 -3.83 -21.66 -22.11
CA THR A 133 -3.29 -22.78 -22.91
C THR A 133 -4.21 -23.11 -24.08
N GLY A 134 -5.52 -23.25 -23.80
CA GLY A 134 -6.52 -23.48 -24.84
C GLY A 134 -6.51 -22.38 -25.91
N ARG A 135 -6.38 -21.11 -25.48
CA ARG A 135 -6.30 -19.98 -26.42
C ARG A 135 -5.06 -20.05 -27.29
N SER A 136 -3.90 -20.35 -26.70
CA SER A 136 -2.64 -20.48 -27.43
C SER A 136 -2.72 -21.56 -28.51
N MET A 137 -3.32 -22.71 -28.19
CA MET A 137 -3.54 -23.79 -29.15
C MET A 137 -4.44 -23.35 -30.31
N VAL A 138 -5.55 -22.67 -30.03
CA VAL A 138 -6.47 -22.15 -31.07
C VAL A 138 -5.79 -21.07 -31.92
N TYR A 139 -4.99 -20.19 -31.31
CA TYR A 139 -4.21 -19.18 -32.03
C TYR A 139 -3.21 -19.82 -33.01
N TRP A 140 -2.41 -20.78 -32.55
CA TRP A 140 -1.46 -21.47 -33.43
C TRP A 140 -2.16 -22.30 -34.50
N ALA A 141 -3.31 -22.91 -34.19
CA ALA A 141 -4.14 -23.55 -35.20
C ALA A 141 -4.61 -22.55 -36.26
N HIS A 142 -5.00 -21.33 -35.87
CA HIS A 142 -5.43 -20.27 -36.78
C HIS A 142 -4.29 -19.73 -37.65
N VAL A 143 -3.06 -19.71 -37.13
CA VAL A 143 -1.86 -19.24 -37.86
C VAL A 143 -1.28 -20.32 -38.79
N ALA A 144 -1.21 -21.58 -38.35
CA ALA A 144 -0.60 -22.66 -39.11
C ALA A 144 -1.52 -23.26 -40.18
N SER A 145 -2.83 -23.35 -39.91
CA SER A 145 -3.79 -23.97 -40.83
C SER A 145 -3.89 -23.27 -42.19
N PRO A 146 -3.81 -21.93 -42.33
CA PRO A 146 -3.79 -21.26 -43.62
C PRO A 146 -2.56 -21.62 -44.48
N LEU A 147 -1.38 -21.77 -43.86
CA LEU A 147 -0.17 -22.21 -44.56
C LEU A 147 -0.34 -23.63 -45.11
N PHE A 148 -0.89 -24.52 -44.28
CA PHE A 148 -1.19 -25.89 -44.66
C PHE A 148 -2.29 -25.95 -45.75
N ALA A 149 -3.34 -25.14 -45.63
CA ALA A 149 -4.39 -25.02 -46.63
C ALA A 149 -3.84 -24.48 -47.97
N GLY A 150 -2.91 -23.53 -47.95
CA GLY A 150 -2.22 -23.05 -49.15
C GLY A 150 -1.44 -24.15 -49.86
N TRP A 151 -0.68 -24.96 -49.10
CA TRP A 151 0.03 -26.12 -49.62
C TRP A 151 -0.92 -27.20 -50.17
N LEU A 152 -1.98 -27.54 -49.43
CA LEU A 152 -3.01 -28.48 -49.88
C LEU A 152 -3.76 -27.98 -51.13
N TYR A 153 -4.01 -26.68 -51.23
CA TYR A 153 -4.61 -26.08 -52.42
C TYR A 153 -3.69 -26.20 -53.64
N TRP A 154 -2.37 -25.99 -53.46
CA TRP A 154 -1.38 -26.23 -54.50
C TRP A 154 -1.41 -27.70 -54.97
N LEU A 155 -1.37 -28.67 -54.04
CA LEU A 155 -1.50 -30.10 -54.35
C LEU A 155 -2.82 -30.45 -55.03
N HIS A 156 -3.93 -29.83 -54.60
CA HIS A 156 -5.25 -30.02 -55.21
C HIS A 156 -5.29 -29.52 -56.66
N ARG A 157 -4.59 -28.42 -56.96
CA ARG A 157 -4.46 -27.82 -58.31
C ARG A 157 -3.52 -28.60 -59.22
N LEU A 158 -2.49 -29.28 -58.71
CA LEU A 158 -1.60 -30.14 -59.49
C LEU A 158 -2.37 -31.30 -60.16
N ALA A 159 -3.50 -31.71 -59.58
CA ALA A 159 -4.40 -32.71 -60.14
C ALA A 159 -5.48 -32.12 -61.11
N GLY A 160 -5.40 -30.82 -61.44
CA GLY A 160 -6.35 -30.06 -62.26
C GLY A 160 -5.69 -29.11 -63.28
N PRO A 161 -6.35 -28.01 -63.72
CA PRO A 161 -5.79 -27.06 -64.69
C PRO A 161 -4.52 -26.35 -64.19
N LYS A 162 -3.59 -25.98 -65.09
CA LYS A 162 -2.30 -25.33 -64.74
C LYS A 162 -2.47 -23.99 -64.01
N ILE A 163 -1.76 -23.79 -62.90
CA ILE A 163 -1.75 -22.54 -62.11
C ILE A 163 -1.16 -21.41 -62.98
N GLN A 164 -1.81 -20.25 -62.96
CA GLN A 164 -1.30 -19.05 -63.63
C GLN A 164 -0.30 -18.33 -62.72
N TRP A 165 0.92 -18.87 -62.65
CA TRP A 165 1.98 -18.40 -61.75
C TRP A 165 2.30 -16.91 -61.88
N ARG A 166 2.17 -16.32 -63.08
CA ARG A 166 2.35 -14.88 -63.28
C ARG A 166 1.43 -14.05 -62.38
N ILE A 167 0.15 -14.39 -62.31
CA ILE A 167 -0.83 -13.67 -61.47
C ILE A 167 -0.49 -13.83 -59.99
N GLY A 168 -0.12 -15.04 -59.56
CA GLY A 168 0.28 -15.32 -58.18
C GLY A 168 1.54 -14.56 -57.77
N LEU A 169 2.56 -14.52 -58.62
CA LEU A 169 3.81 -13.79 -58.38
C LEU A 169 3.60 -12.27 -58.39
N THR A 170 2.77 -11.73 -59.30
CA THR A 170 2.42 -10.31 -59.31
C THR A 170 1.68 -9.90 -58.03
N TYR A 171 0.72 -10.70 -57.58
CA TYR A 171 0.03 -10.48 -56.31
C TYR A 171 0.99 -10.55 -55.13
N ALA A 172 1.85 -11.57 -55.06
CA ALA A 172 2.84 -11.71 -53.99
C ALA A 172 3.81 -10.52 -53.95
N GLY A 173 4.26 -10.04 -55.12
CA GLY A 173 5.09 -8.83 -55.23
C GLY A 173 4.37 -7.58 -54.73
N LEU A 174 3.12 -7.35 -55.15
CA LEU A 174 2.32 -6.20 -54.70
C LEU A 174 2.08 -6.22 -53.19
N VAL A 175 1.76 -7.38 -52.62
CA VAL A 175 1.58 -7.54 -51.16
C VAL A 175 2.90 -7.32 -50.43
N ALA A 176 4.00 -7.91 -50.90
CA ALA A 176 5.31 -7.71 -50.28
C ALA A 176 5.71 -6.23 -50.27
N THR A 177 5.50 -5.51 -51.38
CA THR A 177 5.75 -4.06 -51.46
C THR A 177 4.83 -3.28 -50.52
N ALA A 178 3.52 -3.55 -50.52
CA ALA A 178 2.57 -2.84 -49.66
C ALA A 178 2.85 -3.08 -48.18
N VAL A 179 3.18 -4.31 -47.79
CA VAL A 179 3.58 -4.66 -46.42
C VAL A 179 4.90 -3.99 -46.07
N ALA A 180 5.91 -4.04 -46.94
CA ALA A 180 7.20 -3.40 -46.67
C ALA A 180 7.06 -1.88 -46.48
N VAL A 181 6.28 -1.21 -47.33
CA VAL A 181 5.97 0.22 -47.18
C VAL A 181 5.18 0.47 -45.89
N GLY A 182 4.14 -0.34 -45.63
CA GLY A 182 3.32 -0.23 -44.43
C GLY A 182 4.14 -0.38 -43.15
N VAL A 183 5.02 -1.38 -43.08
CA VAL A 183 5.93 -1.62 -41.95
C VAL A 183 6.96 -0.51 -41.84
N ALA A 184 7.57 -0.07 -42.95
CA ALA A 184 8.54 1.03 -42.95
C ALA A 184 7.93 2.32 -42.41
N MET A 185 6.76 2.73 -42.90
CA MET A 185 6.03 3.89 -42.38
C MET A 185 5.67 3.73 -40.90
N HIS A 186 5.23 2.54 -40.49
CA HIS A 186 4.91 2.25 -39.09
C HIS A 186 6.14 2.34 -38.18
N SER A 187 7.30 1.92 -38.67
CA SER A 187 8.55 1.92 -37.91
C SER A 187 9.17 3.31 -37.72
N GLN A 188 8.72 4.32 -38.48
CA GLN A 188 9.26 5.69 -38.44
C GLN A 188 8.70 6.56 -37.32
N ASP A 189 7.60 6.17 -36.67
CA ASP A 189 7.06 6.86 -35.49
C ASP A 189 6.80 5.88 -34.33
N PRO A 190 7.87 5.32 -33.73
CA PRO A 190 7.73 4.55 -32.50
C PRO A 190 7.38 5.53 -31.38
N ARG A 191 6.10 5.58 -31.01
CA ARG A 191 5.63 6.29 -29.81
C ARG A 191 6.56 6.01 -28.64
N GLN A 192 6.99 7.07 -27.94
CA GLN A 192 7.66 6.96 -26.66
C GLN A 192 6.64 6.59 -25.59
N TRP A 193 6.34 5.29 -25.50
CA TRP A 193 5.55 4.73 -24.42
C TRP A 193 6.23 5.04 -23.09
N ASN A 194 5.44 5.43 -22.10
CA ASN A 194 5.97 5.81 -20.81
C ASN A 194 7.02 6.93 -20.99
N ALA A 195 6.61 8.10 -21.47
CA ALA A 195 7.41 9.32 -21.32
C ALA A 195 7.14 9.98 -19.95
N VAL A 196 8.18 10.45 -19.28
CA VAL A 196 8.09 11.25 -18.02
C VAL A 196 7.50 12.65 -18.27
N GLY A 197 7.55 13.11 -19.52
CA GLY A 197 7.13 14.45 -19.92
C GLY A 197 8.13 15.56 -19.55
N PRO A 198 7.87 16.81 -20.00
CA PRO A 198 8.79 17.91 -19.79
C PRO A 198 8.75 18.40 -18.35
N ALA A 199 9.92 18.65 -17.75
CA ALA A 199 10.02 19.21 -16.39
C ALA A 199 9.29 20.55 -16.23
N SER A 200 9.19 21.34 -17.32
CA SER A 200 8.46 22.61 -17.34
C SER A 200 6.95 22.46 -17.10
N GLY A 201 6.36 21.28 -17.34
CA GLY A 201 4.95 21.01 -17.07
C GLY A 201 4.61 20.98 -15.58
N ALA A 202 5.58 20.68 -14.71
CA ALA A 202 5.37 20.60 -13.26
C ALA A 202 4.86 21.92 -12.65
N ARG A 203 5.21 23.06 -13.25
CA ARG A 203 4.79 24.40 -12.77
C ARG A 203 3.27 24.58 -12.69
N TYR A 204 2.51 23.86 -13.51
CA TYR A 204 1.05 23.96 -13.53
C TYR A 204 0.40 23.21 -12.37
N PHE A 205 1.12 22.26 -11.76
CA PHE A 205 0.61 21.34 -10.75
C PHE A 205 1.20 21.60 -9.35
N GLN A 206 2.24 22.44 -9.25
CA GLN A 206 2.82 22.87 -7.98
C GLN A 206 1.76 23.47 -7.02
N PRO A 207 1.86 23.19 -5.70
CA PRO A 207 2.97 22.49 -5.02
C PRO A 207 2.89 20.94 -5.01
N SER A 208 1.91 20.31 -5.67
CA SER A 208 2.00 18.87 -5.95
C SER A 208 3.16 18.59 -6.91
N LEU A 209 3.79 17.42 -6.77
CA LEU A 209 4.89 16.98 -7.62
C LEU A 209 4.42 16.27 -8.91
N ALA A 210 3.10 16.16 -9.11
CA ALA A 210 2.51 15.47 -10.24
C ALA A 210 2.86 16.09 -11.59
N ARG A 211 2.92 15.23 -12.61
CA ARG A 211 3.23 15.62 -14.00
C ARG A 211 2.33 14.91 -14.99
N THR A 212 2.12 15.56 -16.13
CA THR A 212 1.51 14.96 -17.31
C THR A 212 2.59 14.69 -18.36
N SER A 213 2.50 13.56 -19.06
CA SER A 213 3.49 13.17 -20.09
C SER A 213 3.66 14.21 -21.22
N SER A 214 2.62 15.00 -21.52
CA SER A 214 2.65 16.07 -22.52
C SER A 214 3.04 17.46 -21.98
N GLY A 215 3.00 17.63 -20.65
CA GLY A 215 3.06 18.94 -19.99
C GLY A 215 1.76 19.77 -20.06
N ASN A 216 0.68 19.23 -20.65
CA ASN A 216 -0.63 19.88 -20.80
C ASN A 216 -1.71 19.19 -19.95
N PHE A 217 -2.83 19.87 -19.74
CA PHE A 217 -4.01 19.28 -19.10
C PHE A 217 -4.57 18.06 -19.87
N ILE A 218 -5.18 17.13 -19.13
CA ILE A 218 -5.84 15.93 -19.65
C ILE A 218 -7.36 16.15 -19.61
N PRO A 219 -8.11 15.92 -20.71
CA PRO A 219 -9.56 16.04 -20.70
C PRO A 219 -10.21 15.17 -19.63
N ALA A 220 -11.13 15.74 -18.83
CA ALA A 220 -11.81 15.01 -17.76
C ALA A 220 -12.50 13.72 -18.24
N ALA A 221 -13.10 13.74 -19.44
CA ALA A 221 -13.74 12.58 -20.06
C ALA A 221 -12.79 11.39 -20.28
N ALA A 222 -11.50 11.64 -20.50
CA ALA A 222 -10.52 10.57 -20.62
C ALA A 222 -10.26 9.88 -19.26
N LEU A 223 -10.33 10.65 -18.16
CA LEU A 223 -10.10 10.17 -16.81
C LEU A 223 -11.35 9.58 -16.14
N MET A 224 -12.56 9.94 -16.58
CA MET A 224 -13.84 9.52 -15.98
C MET A 224 -14.51 8.37 -16.74
N ASN A 225 -13.77 7.30 -17.04
CA ASN A 225 -14.25 6.23 -17.92
C ASN A 225 -14.57 4.90 -17.18
N ASP A 226 -14.96 4.96 -15.91
CA ASP A 226 -15.13 3.76 -15.07
C ASP A 226 -16.25 2.83 -15.58
N ASN A 227 -17.32 3.40 -16.13
CA ASN A 227 -18.42 2.63 -16.72
C ASN A 227 -17.99 1.82 -17.96
N TYR A 228 -16.97 2.29 -18.69
CA TYR A 228 -16.38 1.53 -19.79
C TYR A 228 -15.57 0.35 -19.27
N CYS A 229 -14.78 0.56 -18.21
CA CYS A 229 -14.02 -0.50 -17.53
C CYS A 229 -14.94 -1.60 -16.97
N LYS A 230 -16.05 -1.21 -16.32
CA LYS A 230 -17.05 -2.11 -15.72
C LYS A 230 -17.61 -3.16 -16.69
N ARG A 231 -17.64 -2.89 -18.00
CA ARG A 231 -18.14 -3.83 -19.01
C ARG A 231 -17.34 -5.13 -19.11
N CYS A 232 -16.08 -5.12 -18.67
CA CYS A 232 -15.18 -6.27 -18.66
C CYS A 232 -14.62 -6.60 -17.26
N HIS A 233 -14.73 -5.66 -16.32
CA HIS A 233 -14.17 -5.70 -14.97
C HIS A 233 -15.25 -5.37 -13.93
N ALA A 234 -16.33 -6.16 -13.91
CA ALA A 234 -17.50 -5.87 -13.09
C ALA A 234 -17.21 -6.12 -11.60
N ASP A 235 -16.47 -7.19 -11.28
CA ASP A 235 -16.14 -7.54 -9.90
C ASP A 235 -15.13 -6.55 -9.32
N VAL A 236 -14.09 -6.21 -10.10
CA VAL A 236 -13.11 -5.18 -9.72
C VAL A 236 -13.78 -3.82 -9.51
N HIS A 237 -14.67 -3.42 -10.43
CA HIS A 237 -15.43 -2.18 -10.28
C HIS A 237 -16.33 -2.21 -9.04
N ALA A 238 -16.96 -3.34 -8.71
CA ALA A 238 -17.80 -3.46 -7.53
C ALA A 238 -17.00 -3.14 -6.24
N GLY A 239 -15.81 -3.74 -6.09
CA GLY A 239 -14.90 -3.41 -4.99
C GLY A 239 -14.45 -1.95 -4.99
N TRP A 240 -13.93 -1.46 -6.12
CA TRP A 240 -13.46 -0.07 -6.25
C TRP A 240 -14.57 0.95 -5.94
N SER A 241 -15.79 0.72 -6.42
CA SER A 241 -16.91 1.64 -6.24
C SER A 241 -17.32 1.83 -4.77
N GLN A 242 -16.86 0.95 -3.89
CA GLN A 242 -17.07 0.99 -2.45
C GLN A 242 -15.83 1.46 -1.67
N SER A 243 -14.67 1.59 -2.33
CA SER A 243 -13.39 1.93 -1.72
C SER A 243 -13.23 3.41 -1.38
N VAL A 244 -12.34 3.71 -0.44
CA VAL A 244 -11.96 5.10 -0.13
C VAL A 244 -11.20 5.81 -1.27
N HIS A 245 -10.68 5.07 -2.27
CA HIS A 245 -10.15 5.67 -3.49
C HIS A 245 -11.26 6.28 -4.36
N ARG A 246 -12.41 5.61 -4.48
CA ARG A 246 -13.61 6.19 -5.11
C ARG A 246 -14.10 7.42 -4.34
N PHE A 247 -14.01 7.39 -3.02
CA PHE A 247 -14.41 8.47 -2.10
C PHE A 247 -13.20 9.29 -1.60
N SER A 248 -12.24 9.57 -2.49
CA SER A 248 -11.07 10.38 -2.14
C SER A 248 -11.32 11.88 -2.28
N SER A 249 -12.29 12.30 -3.09
CA SER A 249 -12.52 13.70 -3.47
C SER A 249 -13.68 14.31 -2.69
N PHE A 250 -14.35 15.34 -3.22
CA PHE A 250 -15.42 16.09 -2.54
C PHE A 250 -16.71 15.27 -2.29
N ASN A 251 -16.79 14.04 -2.78
CA ASN A 251 -17.82 13.06 -2.45
C ASN A 251 -17.62 12.38 -1.07
N ASN A 252 -16.64 12.83 -0.30
CA ASN A 252 -16.33 12.37 1.05
C ASN A 252 -16.53 13.54 2.04
N PRO A 253 -17.58 13.50 2.89
CA PRO A 253 -17.92 14.65 3.74
C PRO A 253 -16.78 15.10 4.68
N PRO A 254 -16.03 14.20 5.34
CA PRO A 254 -14.81 14.57 6.07
C PRO A 254 -13.75 15.30 5.24
N TYR A 255 -13.47 14.81 4.02
CA TYR A 255 -12.48 15.43 3.14
C TYR A 255 -12.96 16.80 2.63
N LEU A 256 -14.22 16.88 2.18
CA LEU A 256 -14.89 18.10 1.75
C LEU A 256 -14.78 19.19 2.82
N ALA A 257 -15.07 18.87 4.09
CA ALA A 257 -14.97 19.80 5.20
C ALA A 257 -13.54 20.35 5.39
N SER A 258 -12.56 19.44 5.48
CA SER A 258 -11.16 19.79 5.78
C SER A 258 -10.51 20.59 4.64
N VAL A 259 -10.71 20.17 3.38
CA VAL A 259 -10.11 20.85 2.22
C VAL A 259 -10.80 22.17 1.92
N ASN A 260 -12.11 22.30 2.16
CA ASN A 260 -12.75 23.61 2.07
C ASN A 260 -12.24 24.58 3.13
N GLU A 261 -11.96 24.14 4.35
CA GLU A 261 -11.27 24.97 5.34
C GLU A 261 -9.90 25.40 4.82
N THR A 262 -9.05 24.46 4.37
CA THR A 262 -7.73 24.81 3.81
C THR A 262 -7.85 25.79 2.63
N ARG A 263 -8.82 25.60 1.73
CA ARG A 263 -9.08 26.52 0.61
C ARG A 263 -9.50 27.90 1.09
N ALA A 264 -10.37 27.99 2.10
CA ALA A 264 -10.79 29.27 2.67
C ALA A 264 -9.62 30.00 3.35
N VAL A 265 -8.82 29.29 4.16
CA VAL A 265 -7.65 29.85 4.85
C VAL A 265 -6.60 30.34 3.84
N THR A 266 -6.28 29.53 2.84
CA THR A 266 -5.28 29.89 1.81
C THR A 266 -5.78 31.01 0.89
N LEU A 267 -7.06 31.03 0.54
CA LEU A 267 -7.65 32.15 -0.19
C LEU A 267 -7.58 33.46 0.62
N GLN A 268 -7.90 33.42 1.91
CA GLN A 268 -7.81 34.60 2.78
C GLN A 268 -6.36 35.05 2.99
N ARG A 269 -5.44 34.10 3.17
CA ARG A 269 -4.01 34.37 3.48
C ARG A 269 -3.23 34.81 2.24
N ASP A 270 -3.44 34.15 1.10
CA ASP A 270 -2.58 34.22 -0.09
C ASP A 270 -3.30 34.82 -1.31
N GLY A 271 -4.62 35.03 -1.23
CA GLY A 271 -5.43 35.47 -2.38
C GLY A 271 -5.62 34.37 -3.45
N SER A 272 -5.26 33.13 -3.14
CA SER A 272 -5.31 31.99 -4.08
C SER A 272 -5.51 30.68 -3.34
N VAL A 273 -6.20 29.73 -3.98
CA VAL A 273 -6.36 28.35 -3.48
C VAL A 273 -5.24 27.42 -3.96
N GLN A 274 -4.22 27.93 -4.64
CA GLN A 274 -3.17 27.13 -5.28
C GLN A 274 -2.48 26.16 -4.31
N ALA A 275 -2.29 26.54 -3.04
CA ALA A 275 -1.71 25.66 -2.03
C ALA A 275 -2.51 24.36 -1.84
N SER A 276 -3.83 24.36 -2.08
CA SER A 276 -4.68 23.17 -2.02
C SER A 276 -4.42 22.14 -3.13
N ARG A 277 -3.67 22.50 -4.18
CA ARG A 277 -3.19 21.52 -5.18
C ARG A 277 -2.32 20.43 -4.57
N TRP A 278 -1.68 20.70 -3.42
CA TRP A 278 -1.00 19.67 -2.62
C TRP A 278 -1.93 18.49 -2.29
N CYS A 279 -3.19 18.77 -1.96
CA CYS A 279 -4.22 17.74 -1.74
C CYS A 279 -4.65 17.10 -3.07
N ALA A 280 -4.87 17.93 -4.10
CA ALA A 280 -5.53 17.57 -5.34
C ALA A 280 -4.77 16.49 -6.15
N GLY A 281 -3.44 16.49 -6.09
CA GLY A 281 -2.62 15.48 -6.77
C GLY A 281 -2.88 14.03 -6.32
N CYS A 282 -3.34 13.84 -5.08
CA CYS A 282 -3.69 12.52 -4.54
C CYS A 282 -5.20 12.30 -4.46
N HIS A 283 -5.98 13.34 -4.15
CA HIS A 283 -7.41 13.21 -3.81
C HIS A 283 -8.36 13.59 -4.94
N ASP A 284 -8.02 14.62 -5.71
CA ASP A 284 -8.87 15.22 -6.75
C ASP A 284 -8.23 15.17 -8.17
N PRO A 285 -7.65 14.04 -8.60
CA PRO A 285 -6.85 13.98 -9.81
C PRO A 285 -7.63 14.39 -11.07
N VAL A 286 -8.93 14.10 -11.14
CA VAL A 286 -9.76 14.46 -12.31
C VAL A 286 -9.94 15.97 -12.48
N PRO A 287 -10.50 16.74 -11.51
CA PRO A 287 -10.56 18.20 -11.64
C PRO A 287 -9.17 18.82 -11.71
N PHE A 288 -8.16 18.21 -11.06
CA PHE A 288 -6.80 18.71 -11.06
C PHE A 288 -6.13 18.65 -12.45
N PHE A 289 -6.08 17.48 -13.08
CA PHE A 289 -5.44 17.33 -14.39
C PHE A 289 -6.27 17.92 -15.53
N SER A 290 -7.57 18.14 -15.36
CA SER A 290 -8.39 18.84 -16.35
C SER A 290 -8.31 20.36 -16.27
N GLY A 291 -7.65 20.91 -15.24
CA GLY A 291 -7.56 22.35 -14.98
C GLY A 291 -8.81 22.95 -14.33
N ALA A 292 -9.85 22.16 -14.07
CA ALA A 292 -11.09 22.62 -13.45
C ALA A 292 -10.88 23.02 -11.97
N PHE A 293 -9.96 22.36 -11.25
CA PHE A 293 -9.74 22.56 -9.82
C PHE A 293 -9.34 24.01 -9.44
N ASP A 294 -8.66 24.69 -10.36
CA ASP A 294 -8.17 26.05 -10.17
C ASP A 294 -9.14 27.12 -10.65
N ASP A 295 -10.27 26.74 -11.26
CA ASP A 295 -11.31 27.70 -11.61
C ASP A 295 -11.80 28.38 -10.31
N PRO A 296 -11.73 29.71 -10.19
CA PRO A 296 -12.25 30.42 -9.02
C PRO A 296 -13.74 30.17 -8.77
N LYS A 297 -14.47 29.70 -9.78
CA LYS A 297 -15.89 29.32 -9.72
C LYS A 297 -16.09 27.80 -9.62
N PHE A 298 -15.04 27.03 -9.36
CA PHE A 298 -15.14 25.58 -9.22
C PHE A 298 -16.13 25.21 -8.12
N ASP A 299 -17.26 24.63 -8.53
CA ASP A 299 -18.30 24.18 -7.62
C ASP A 299 -17.93 22.80 -7.07
N VAL A 300 -17.34 22.79 -5.87
CA VAL A 300 -16.95 21.56 -5.15
C VAL A 300 -18.14 20.65 -4.82
N THR A 301 -19.38 21.13 -4.94
CA THR A 301 -20.60 20.38 -4.62
C THR A 301 -21.32 19.83 -5.84
N ASN A 302 -21.38 20.55 -6.96
CA ASN A 302 -22.17 20.14 -8.13
C ASN A 302 -21.34 19.88 -9.39
N HIS A 303 -20.05 20.25 -9.42
CA HIS A 303 -19.25 20.03 -10.61
C HIS A 303 -19.07 18.52 -10.87
N PRO A 304 -19.26 18.01 -12.11
CA PRO A 304 -19.21 16.58 -12.40
C PRO A 304 -17.90 15.90 -11.97
N THR A 305 -16.78 16.61 -12.07
CA THR A 305 -15.46 16.09 -11.68
C THR A 305 -15.20 16.11 -10.17
N ALA A 306 -15.92 16.91 -9.38
CA ALA A 306 -15.73 17.03 -7.93
C ALA A 306 -16.04 15.71 -7.19
N HIS A 307 -16.83 14.83 -7.82
CA HIS A 307 -17.25 13.55 -7.25
C HIS A 307 -16.57 12.36 -7.89
N ALA A 308 -15.52 12.55 -8.70
CA ALA A 308 -14.88 11.46 -9.43
C ALA A 308 -13.99 10.58 -8.54
N GLY A 309 -13.26 11.19 -7.60
CA GLY A 309 -12.24 10.51 -6.80
C GLY A 309 -11.06 10.02 -7.65
N ILE A 310 -10.37 8.99 -7.16
CA ILE A 310 -9.36 8.25 -7.92
C ILE A 310 -10.10 7.20 -8.76
N THR A 311 -10.23 7.46 -10.06
CA THR A 311 -10.88 6.57 -11.03
C THR A 311 -10.00 5.40 -11.43
N CYS A 312 -10.57 4.39 -12.09
CA CYS A 312 -9.79 3.29 -12.66
C CYS A 312 -8.68 3.83 -13.58
N THR A 313 -9.05 4.79 -14.43
CA THR A 313 -8.11 5.42 -15.36
C THR A 313 -6.99 6.16 -14.63
N VAL A 314 -7.29 6.91 -13.57
CA VAL A 314 -6.24 7.69 -12.87
C VAL A 314 -5.10 6.80 -12.40
N CYS A 315 -5.41 5.69 -11.70
CA CYS A 315 -4.36 4.76 -11.26
C CYS A 315 -3.65 4.10 -12.45
N HIS A 316 -4.43 3.58 -13.41
CA HIS A 316 -3.89 2.75 -14.49
C HIS A 316 -3.23 3.54 -15.64
N ALA A 317 -3.44 4.86 -15.69
CA ALA A 317 -2.80 5.77 -16.65
C ALA A 317 -1.49 6.39 -16.12
N ILE A 318 -1.12 6.11 -14.86
CA ILE A 318 0.21 6.46 -14.36
C ILE A 318 1.26 5.63 -15.12
N THR A 319 2.30 6.31 -15.58
CA THR A 319 3.39 5.73 -16.39
C THR A 319 4.73 5.71 -15.70
N HIS A 320 4.94 6.54 -14.68
CA HIS A 320 6.17 6.59 -13.88
C HIS A 320 5.88 7.00 -12.45
N VAL A 321 6.70 6.48 -11.55
CA VAL A 321 7.02 7.11 -10.27
C VAL A 321 8.29 7.93 -10.50
N ASN A 322 8.25 9.25 -10.29
CA ASN A 322 9.39 10.11 -10.58
C ASN A 322 10.43 10.07 -9.44
N SER A 323 9.97 9.88 -8.20
CA SER A 323 10.81 9.67 -7.02
C SER A 323 10.03 9.11 -5.82
N GLN A 324 10.73 8.68 -4.77
CA GLN A 324 10.16 8.24 -3.50
C GLN A 324 9.85 9.39 -2.52
N ARG A 325 9.78 10.65 -2.99
CA ARG A 325 9.47 11.82 -2.13
C ARG A 325 7.99 11.95 -1.75
N GLY A 326 7.10 11.26 -2.47
CA GLY A 326 5.67 11.35 -2.24
C GLY A 326 5.00 12.58 -2.88
N ASN A 327 3.94 13.13 -2.28
CA ASN A 327 3.22 14.33 -2.78
C ASN A 327 2.75 14.25 -4.26
N ALA A 328 2.26 13.08 -4.66
CA ALA A 328 1.85 12.73 -6.02
C ALA A 328 2.99 12.83 -7.05
N ASP A 329 4.24 12.51 -6.68
CA ASP A 329 5.38 12.55 -7.60
C ASP A 329 5.37 11.39 -8.63
N TYR A 330 4.34 11.38 -9.47
CA TYR A 330 4.13 10.47 -10.58
C TYR A 330 3.92 11.24 -11.89
N THR A 331 4.06 10.52 -13.00
CA THR A 331 3.65 11.00 -14.32
C THR A 331 2.42 10.24 -14.79
N ILE A 332 1.37 10.96 -15.16
CA ILE A 332 0.14 10.42 -15.77
C ILE A 332 0.09 10.77 -17.26
N GLU A 333 -0.45 9.87 -18.08
CA GLU A 333 -0.67 10.11 -19.51
C GLU A 333 -2.17 10.08 -19.87
N GLU A 334 -2.58 10.77 -20.92
CA GLU A 334 -3.91 10.55 -21.50
C GLU A 334 -3.94 9.15 -22.12
N PRO A 335 -4.80 8.23 -21.64
CA PRO A 335 -4.82 6.86 -22.12
C PRO A 335 -5.32 6.79 -23.55
N LEU A 336 -4.67 5.92 -24.34
CA LEU A 336 -5.10 5.66 -25.71
C LEU A 336 -6.15 4.56 -25.74
N HIS A 337 -7.18 4.76 -26.57
CA HIS A 337 -8.28 3.82 -26.68
C HIS A 337 -8.37 3.14 -28.05
N TYR A 338 -9.03 1.98 -28.07
CA TYR A 338 -9.42 1.34 -29.32
C TYR A 338 -10.45 2.20 -30.07
N PRO A 339 -10.59 2.03 -31.39
CA PRO A 339 -11.62 2.72 -32.16
C PRO A 339 -13.00 2.61 -31.51
N PHE A 340 -13.74 3.72 -31.50
CA PHE A 340 -15.11 3.82 -30.99
C PHE A 340 -15.31 3.71 -29.46
N ALA A 341 -14.26 3.82 -28.64
CA ALA A 341 -14.38 3.71 -27.19
C ALA A 341 -15.30 4.77 -26.54
N THR A 342 -15.39 5.96 -27.14
CA THR A 342 -16.23 7.08 -26.70
C THR A 342 -17.50 7.24 -27.54
N SER A 343 -17.84 6.26 -28.39
CA SER A 343 -19.03 6.35 -29.24
C SER A 343 -20.30 6.12 -28.42
N ASP A 344 -21.35 6.91 -28.68
CA ASP A 344 -22.68 6.68 -28.12
C ASP A 344 -23.48 5.61 -28.89
N ASN A 345 -22.98 5.17 -30.05
CA ASN A 345 -23.64 4.15 -30.85
C ASN A 345 -23.36 2.75 -30.29
N GLU A 346 -24.40 2.03 -29.88
CA GLU A 346 -24.28 0.71 -29.26
C GLU A 346 -23.57 -0.33 -30.15
N ILE A 347 -23.76 -0.28 -31.47
CA ILE A 347 -23.09 -1.19 -32.41
C ILE A 347 -21.60 -0.89 -32.46
N LEU A 348 -21.22 0.39 -32.54
CA LEU A 348 -19.81 0.79 -32.56
C LEU A 348 -19.11 0.50 -31.22
N GLN A 349 -19.81 0.68 -30.09
CA GLN A 349 -19.31 0.26 -28.78
C GLN A 349 -19.19 -1.26 -28.67
N TRP A 350 -20.12 -2.02 -29.24
CA TRP A 350 -20.00 -3.48 -29.30
C TRP A 350 -18.74 -3.86 -30.11
N VAL A 351 -18.51 -3.23 -31.27
CA VAL A 351 -17.30 -3.44 -32.09
C VAL A 351 -16.04 -3.13 -31.27
N ASN A 352 -16.01 -2.00 -30.56
CA ASN A 352 -14.91 -1.64 -29.67
C ASN A 352 -14.63 -2.74 -28.64
N ASN A 353 -15.66 -3.17 -27.90
CA ASN A 353 -15.53 -4.21 -26.88
C ASN A 353 -14.99 -5.53 -27.47
N GLN A 354 -15.42 -5.91 -28.68
CA GLN A 354 -14.88 -7.10 -29.36
C GLN A 354 -13.41 -6.92 -29.77
N LEU A 355 -13.00 -5.74 -30.24
CA LEU A 355 -11.60 -5.47 -30.58
C LEU A 355 -10.68 -5.62 -29.36
N VAL A 356 -11.10 -5.06 -28.22
CA VAL A 356 -10.38 -5.20 -26.94
C VAL A 356 -10.28 -6.67 -26.54
N LYS A 357 -11.39 -7.41 -26.55
CA LYS A 357 -11.44 -8.83 -26.13
C LYS A 357 -10.62 -9.75 -27.03
N ALA A 358 -10.67 -9.53 -28.35
CA ALA A 358 -9.98 -10.34 -29.34
C ALA A 358 -8.46 -10.14 -29.28
N LYS A 359 -7.99 -8.89 -29.11
CA LYS A 359 -6.57 -8.54 -29.07
C LYS A 359 -6.27 -7.58 -27.91
N PRO A 360 -6.19 -8.04 -26.65
CA PRO A 360 -6.07 -7.17 -25.47
C PRO A 360 -4.65 -6.64 -25.19
N SER A 361 -3.65 -6.93 -26.05
CA SER A 361 -2.24 -6.55 -25.79
C SER A 361 -2.04 -5.05 -25.68
N PHE A 362 -2.66 -4.27 -26.57
CA PHE A 362 -2.59 -2.81 -26.52
C PHE A 362 -3.31 -2.24 -25.29
N HIS A 363 -4.47 -2.81 -24.92
CA HIS A 363 -5.18 -2.47 -23.68
C HIS A 363 -4.29 -2.73 -22.44
N LYS A 364 -3.71 -3.93 -22.32
CA LYS A 364 -2.83 -4.30 -21.21
C LYS A 364 -1.64 -3.34 -21.09
N LYS A 365 -0.99 -3.00 -22.21
CA LYS A 365 0.15 -2.06 -22.19
C LYS A 365 -0.25 -0.65 -21.75
N THR A 366 -1.43 -0.20 -22.15
CA THR A 366 -1.94 1.14 -21.81
C THR A 366 -2.27 1.24 -20.32
N PHE A 367 -2.86 0.21 -19.72
CA PHE A 367 -3.39 0.28 -18.35
C PHE A 367 -2.58 -0.48 -17.29
N LEU A 368 -1.63 -1.34 -17.67
CA LEU A 368 -0.84 -2.12 -16.72
C LEU A 368 0.64 -2.07 -17.07
N LYS A 369 1.40 -1.39 -16.20
CA LYS A 369 2.86 -1.31 -16.22
C LYS A 369 3.41 -2.13 -15.03
N PRO A 370 3.80 -3.41 -15.22
CA PRO A 370 4.13 -4.32 -14.11
C PRO A 370 5.24 -3.81 -13.19
N GLU A 371 6.20 -3.08 -13.73
CA GLU A 371 7.34 -2.51 -13.01
C GLU A 371 6.91 -1.42 -12.01
N ILE A 372 5.70 -0.88 -12.17
CA ILE A 372 5.14 0.17 -11.33
C ILE A 372 4.01 -0.38 -10.48
N HIS A 373 2.98 -0.96 -11.10
CA HIS A 373 1.76 -1.36 -10.41
C HIS A 373 1.95 -2.51 -9.42
N LYS A 374 3.09 -3.21 -9.47
CA LYS A 374 3.47 -4.26 -8.51
C LYS A 374 4.51 -3.79 -7.48
N SER A 375 4.92 -2.53 -7.53
CA SER A 375 5.94 -1.97 -6.66
C SER A 375 5.31 -1.21 -5.48
N ALA A 376 6.02 -1.12 -4.36
CA ALA A 376 5.57 -0.34 -3.21
C ALA A 376 5.69 1.18 -3.46
N GLU A 377 6.62 1.60 -4.32
CA GLU A 377 6.84 2.98 -4.74
C GLU A 377 5.62 3.58 -5.43
N PHE A 378 4.83 2.76 -6.13
CA PHE A 378 3.59 3.25 -6.73
C PHE A 378 2.62 3.82 -5.68
N CYS A 379 2.41 3.08 -4.60
CA CYS A 379 1.58 3.53 -3.48
C CYS A 379 2.23 4.71 -2.73
N SER A 380 3.56 4.76 -2.66
CA SER A 380 4.29 5.82 -1.94
C SER A 380 4.03 7.21 -2.53
N THR A 381 3.70 7.31 -3.82
CA THR A 381 3.35 8.58 -4.45
C THR A 381 2.23 9.33 -3.72
N CYS A 382 1.25 8.62 -3.15
CA CYS A 382 0.14 9.21 -2.39
C CYS A 382 0.21 8.90 -0.88
N HIS A 383 0.84 7.80 -0.48
CA HIS A 383 0.93 7.34 0.92
C HIS A 383 2.23 7.77 1.64
N LYS A 384 3.05 8.59 1.00
CA LYS A 384 4.13 9.37 1.61
C LYS A 384 3.90 10.83 1.24
N VAL A 385 3.90 11.72 2.23
CA VAL A 385 3.68 13.15 2.01
C VAL A 385 4.57 14.00 2.92
N HIS A 386 4.81 15.21 2.47
CA HIS A 386 5.42 16.28 3.25
C HIS A 386 4.69 17.59 2.98
N LEU A 387 4.66 18.46 3.98
CA LEU A 387 4.05 19.77 3.90
C LEU A 387 5.06 20.75 3.30
N PRO A 388 4.75 21.34 2.13
CA PRO A 388 5.62 22.33 1.50
C PRO A 388 5.41 23.72 2.13
N LYS A 389 6.35 24.63 1.91
CA LYS A 389 6.30 26.00 2.49
C LYS A 389 5.08 26.76 2.00
N GLU A 390 4.68 26.56 0.75
CA GLU A 390 3.51 27.16 0.12
C GLU A 390 2.21 26.80 0.87
N LEU A 391 2.18 25.68 1.57
CA LEU A 391 1.02 25.27 2.37
C LEU A 391 1.10 25.82 3.80
N ASN A 392 2.22 25.60 4.50
CA ASN A 392 2.33 25.83 5.95
C ASN A 392 2.98 27.17 6.37
N HIS A 393 3.57 27.92 5.44
CA HIS A 393 4.32 29.15 5.68
C HIS A 393 5.38 29.02 6.80
N TYR A 394 5.95 27.82 6.99
CA TYR A 394 6.87 27.48 8.07
C TYR A 394 8.21 27.00 7.53
N LYS A 395 8.25 25.78 6.99
CA LYS A 395 9.44 25.13 6.45
C LYS A 395 9.17 24.67 5.03
N GLU A 396 10.22 24.64 4.22
CA GLU A 396 10.22 24.03 2.88
C GLU A 396 9.92 22.53 2.90
N PHE A 397 10.17 21.90 4.06
CA PHE A 397 9.87 20.52 4.28
C PHE A 397 9.48 20.30 5.74
N LEU A 398 8.30 19.74 5.94
CA LEU A 398 7.87 19.16 7.21
C LEU A 398 7.21 17.82 6.91
N ARG A 399 7.71 16.72 7.48
CA ARG A 399 7.18 15.39 7.18
C ARG A 399 5.72 15.30 7.64
N GLY A 400 4.84 14.88 6.73
CA GLY A 400 3.45 14.54 7.04
C GLY A 400 3.26 13.03 7.18
N GLN A 401 2.13 12.52 6.72
CA GLN A 401 1.88 11.08 6.68
C GLN A 401 2.95 10.32 5.87
N ASN A 402 3.39 9.17 6.37
CA ASN A 402 4.44 8.39 5.73
C ASN A 402 4.31 6.88 5.97
N HIS A 403 3.47 6.18 5.21
CA HIS A 403 3.39 4.72 5.32
C HIS A 403 4.59 4.01 4.71
N TYR A 404 5.19 4.57 3.66
CA TYR A 404 6.18 3.88 2.83
C TYR A 404 7.50 3.64 3.56
N ASP A 405 8.12 4.65 4.18
CA ASP A 405 9.45 4.46 4.77
C ASP A 405 9.43 3.46 5.95
N PRO A 406 8.47 3.52 6.90
CA PRO A 406 8.36 2.52 7.95
C PRO A 406 8.01 1.12 7.44
N TYR A 407 7.27 1.04 6.32
CA TYR A 407 7.02 -0.22 5.64
C TYR A 407 8.29 -0.81 5.04
N LEU A 408 9.00 -0.01 4.24
CA LEU A 408 10.25 -0.42 3.61
C LEU A 408 11.26 -0.84 4.68
N MET A 409 11.33 -0.10 5.80
CA MET A 409 12.20 -0.39 6.94
C MET A 409 11.51 -1.26 8.01
N SER A 410 10.77 -2.29 7.60
CA SER A 410 10.16 -3.28 8.51
C SER A 410 10.77 -4.68 8.34
N GLY A 411 10.56 -5.55 9.34
CA GLY A 411 10.83 -6.98 9.18
C GLY A 411 9.89 -7.63 8.15
N VAL A 412 8.72 -7.03 7.91
CA VAL A 412 7.68 -7.54 6.99
C VAL A 412 8.09 -7.37 5.52
N SER A 413 8.66 -6.22 5.15
CA SER A 413 9.21 -6.00 3.81
C SER A 413 10.44 -6.85 3.54
N GLY A 414 11.23 -7.14 4.59
CA GLY A 414 12.46 -7.92 4.51
C GLY A 414 13.73 -7.10 4.32
N HIS A 415 13.67 -5.78 4.50
CA HIS A 415 14.80 -4.88 4.26
C HIS A 415 15.40 -4.24 5.52
N ASN A 416 14.87 -4.53 6.73
CA ASN A 416 15.38 -3.99 7.98
C ASN A 416 16.07 -5.06 8.84
N ALA A 417 17.40 -5.02 8.93
CA ALA A 417 18.21 -5.93 9.74
C ALA A 417 18.07 -5.72 11.26
N ARG A 418 17.35 -4.67 11.67
CA ARG A 418 17.16 -4.25 13.07
C ARG A 418 15.79 -4.62 13.62
N ALA A 419 14.92 -5.27 12.84
CA ALA A 419 13.61 -5.68 13.31
C ALA A 419 13.71 -6.67 14.47
N PHE A 420 12.75 -6.63 15.40
CA PHE A 420 12.67 -7.58 16.52
C PHE A 420 12.17 -8.95 16.08
N TYR A 421 11.33 -9.00 15.05
CA TYR A 421 10.76 -10.22 14.51
C TYR A 421 10.75 -10.18 12.98
N TYR A 422 10.92 -11.35 12.38
CA TYR A 422 10.92 -11.54 10.92
C TYR A 422 9.88 -12.59 10.54
N PRO A 423 9.00 -12.34 9.55
CA PRO A 423 8.00 -13.31 9.14
C PRO A 423 8.66 -14.52 8.45
N PRO A 424 7.97 -15.67 8.35
CA PRO A 424 8.43 -16.79 7.55
C PRO A 424 8.62 -16.43 6.07
N LYS A 425 7.79 -15.52 5.54
CA LYS A 425 7.90 -14.99 4.18
C LYS A 425 7.63 -13.49 4.18
N THR A 426 8.44 -12.74 3.46
CA THR A 426 8.29 -11.29 3.33
C THR A 426 7.09 -10.92 2.47
N LYS A 427 6.62 -9.68 2.65
CA LYS A 427 5.61 -9.01 1.84
C LYS A 427 6.30 -7.86 1.12
N ASP A 428 6.64 -8.07 -0.15
CA ASP A 428 7.48 -7.19 -0.98
C ASP A 428 6.76 -5.95 -1.53
N ASN A 429 5.43 -5.89 -1.44
CA ASN A 429 4.65 -4.70 -1.77
C ASN A 429 3.36 -4.57 -0.94
N CYS A 430 2.74 -3.40 -1.03
CA CYS A 430 1.49 -3.07 -0.34
C CYS A 430 0.30 -3.92 -0.83
N ASN A 431 0.30 -4.35 -2.09
CA ASN A 431 -0.81 -5.08 -2.72
C ASN A 431 -1.02 -6.46 -2.10
N GLN A 432 0.03 -7.10 -1.57
CA GLN A 432 -0.10 -8.39 -0.91
C GLN A 432 -1.02 -8.36 0.32
N CYS A 433 -1.16 -7.20 0.98
CA CYS A 433 -2.02 -7.03 2.14
C CYS A 433 -3.29 -6.23 1.81
N HIS A 434 -3.17 -5.16 1.01
CA HIS A 434 -4.28 -4.24 0.72
C HIS A 434 -5.01 -4.54 -0.58
N MET A 435 -4.55 -5.50 -1.39
CA MET A 435 -5.28 -5.97 -2.56
C MET A 435 -5.27 -7.51 -2.62
N PRO A 436 -5.80 -8.18 -1.58
CA PRO A 436 -5.81 -9.63 -1.51
C PRO A 436 -6.51 -10.25 -2.72
N LEU A 437 -6.15 -11.48 -3.05
CA LEU A 437 -6.75 -12.16 -4.19
C LEU A 437 -8.19 -12.58 -3.87
N VAL A 438 -9.11 -12.26 -4.77
CA VAL A 438 -10.52 -12.65 -4.69
C VAL A 438 -10.93 -13.37 -5.97
N ALA A 439 -11.79 -14.37 -5.81
CA ALA A 439 -12.35 -15.13 -6.92
C ALA A 439 -13.11 -14.20 -7.88
N SER A 440 -12.92 -14.38 -9.19
CA SER A 440 -13.62 -13.55 -10.17
C SER A 440 -13.72 -14.21 -11.53
N ASP A 441 -14.83 -13.91 -12.21
CA ASP A 441 -15.11 -14.29 -13.60
C ASP A 441 -14.82 -13.16 -14.60
N ASP A 442 -14.28 -12.03 -14.12
CA ASP A 442 -13.90 -10.88 -14.95
C ASP A 442 -12.95 -11.29 -16.07
N PHE A 443 -13.00 -10.55 -17.19
CA PHE A 443 -12.18 -10.86 -18.36
C PHE A 443 -10.67 -10.81 -18.07
N GLY A 444 -10.26 -10.03 -17.07
CA GLY A 444 -8.88 -9.91 -16.60
C GLY A 444 -8.44 -10.91 -15.54
N ALA A 445 -9.32 -11.81 -15.08
CA ALA A 445 -8.99 -12.77 -14.03
C ALA A 445 -7.91 -13.77 -14.50
N GLN A 446 -7.02 -14.15 -13.59
CA GLN A 446 -5.91 -15.08 -13.86
C GLN A 446 -5.69 -16.04 -12.69
N PHE A 447 -4.97 -17.13 -12.95
CA PHE A 447 -4.44 -18.02 -11.92
C PHE A 447 -3.15 -17.41 -11.37
N PHE A 448 -3.24 -16.75 -10.22
CA PHE A 448 -2.07 -16.26 -9.50
C PHE A 448 -1.39 -17.40 -8.74
N ASP A 449 -0.13 -17.19 -8.38
CA ASP A 449 0.59 -18.11 -7.51
C ASP A 449 -0.16 -18.19 -6.16
N ASN A 450 -0.53 -19.41 -5.74
CA ASN A 450 -1.38 -19.73 -4.58
C ASN A 450 -2.90 -19.53 -4.76
N ALA A 451 -3.38 -19.19 -5.96
CA ALA A 451 -4.83 -19.16 -6.23
C ALA A 451 -5.33 -20.53 -6.70
N GLU A 452 -6.34 -21.07 -6.02
CA GLU A 452 -7.00 -22.32 -6.43
C GLU A 452 -7.93 -22.12 -7.66
N GLN A 453 -8.32 -20.88 -7.94
CA GLN A 453 -9.26 -20.51 -8.98
C GLN A 453 -8.89 -19.19 -9.65
N LEU A 454 -9.57 -18.88 -10.77
CA LEU A 454 -9.44 -17.58 -11.43
C LEU A 454 -9.74 -16.45 -10.43
N SER A 455 -8.80 -15.53 -10.31
CA SER A 455 -8.84 -14.49 -9.30
C SER A 455 -8.43 -13.15 -9.89
N VAL A 456 -8.78 -12.07 -9.19
CA VAL A 456 -8.31 -10.69 -9.39
C VAL A 456 -7.79 -10.17 -8.06
N HIS A 457 -7.03 -9.08 -8.11
CA HIS A 457 -6.71 -8.32 -6.92
C HIS A 457 -7.94 -7.54 -6.44
N ASP A 458 -8.25 -7.61 -5.16
CA ASP A 458 -9.36 -6.86 -4.57
C ASP A 458 -9.08 -5.34 -4.63
N HIS A 459 -10.06 -4.59 -5.16
CA HIS A 459 -10.02 -3.13 -5.26
C HIS A 459 -10.93 -2.45 -4.23
N LEU A 460 -11.45 -3.17 -3.23
CA LEU A 460 -12.04 -2.56 -2.05
C LEU A 460 -10.98 -1.85 -1.19
N PHE A 461 -9.73 -2.32 -1.25
CA PHE A 461 -8.61 -1.88 -0.41
C PHE A 461 -8.93 -2.01 1.08
N PRO A 462 -9.14 -3.25 1.60
CA PRO A 462 -9.47 -3.45 3.00
C PRO A 462 -8.45 -2.76 3.92
N SER A 463 -8.97 -2.01 4.88
CA SER A 463 -8.22 -1.15 5.80
C SER A 463 -9.02 -0.94 7.09
N ALA A 464 -8.58 0.00 7.94
CA ALA A 464 -9.28 0.34 9.17
C ALA A 464 -10.51 1.26 8.99
N ASN A 465 -10.81 1.73 7.77
CA ASN A 465 -11.76 2.84 7.59
C ASN A 465 -13.24 2.42 7.60
N THR A 466 -13.78 2.18 8.79
CA THR A 466 -15.23 1.93 8.99
C THR A 466 -16.08 3.20 8.89
N GLY A 467 -15.49 4.38 9.08
CA GLY A 467 -16.23 5.65 9.17
C GLY A 467 -16.85 6.11 7.85
N ILE A 468 -16.12 6.01 6.73
CA ILE A 468 -16.66 6.39 5.42
C ILE A 468 -17.79 5.46 4.99
N ALA A 469 -17.65 4.14 5.24
CA ALA A 469 -18.72 3.18 4.96
C ALA A 469 -19.96 3.43 5.83
N TRP A 470 -19.78 3.82 7.11
CA TRP A 470 -20.90 4.21 7.98
C TRP A 470 -21.66 5.42 7.46
N LEU A 471 -20.96 6.49 7.06
CA LEU A 471 -21.57 7.70 6.50
C LEU A 471 -22.42 7.41 5.25
N ARG A 472 -22.11 6.31 4.53
CA ARG A 472 -22.78 5.88 3.30
C ARG A 472 -23.82 4.77 3.51
N ASP A 473 -23.99 4.30 4.74
CA ASP A 473 -24.87 3.18 5.07
C ASP A 473 -24.52 1.84 4.40
N GLU A 474 -23.25 1.48 4.47
CA GLU A 474 -22.69 0.26 3.86
C GLU A 474 -22.21 -0.74 4.94
N PRO A 475 -23.11 -1.49 5.61
CA PRO A 475 -22.75 -2.38 6.72
C PRO A 475 -21.83 -3.55 6.31
N ASP A 476 -21.98 -4.08 5.09
CA ASP A 476 -21.12 -5.16 4.60
C ASP A 476 -19.67 -4.69 4.40
N ILE A 477 -19.48 -3.43 4.01
CA ILE A 477 -18.15 -2.83 3.87
C ILE A 477 -17.53 -2.54 5.25
N ILE A 478 -18.33 -2.10 6.22
CA ILE A 478 -17.89 -2.00 7.62
C ILE A 478 -17.39 -3.36 8.11
N LYS A 479 -18.17 -4.42 7.89
CA LYS A 479 -17.80 -5.79 8.28
C LYS A 479 -16.51 -6.26 7.63
N ALA A 480 -16.32 -5.99 6.33
CA ALA A 480 -15.10 -6.35 5.62
C ALA A 480 -13.85 -5.66 6.22
N HIS A 481 -13.97 -4.38 6.58
CA HIS A 481 -12.90 -3.65 7.27
C HIS A 481 -12.66 -4.15 8.71
N GLN A 482 -13.72 -4.49 9.44
CA GLN A 482 -13.60 -5.08 10.78
C GLN A 482 -12.93 -6.46 10.75
N GLU A 483 -13.25 -7.29 9.76
CA GLU A 483 -12.59 -8.58 9.56
C GLU A 483 -11.11 -8.38 9.25
N PHE A 484 -10.78 -7.41 8.40
CA PHE A 484 -9.38 -7.06 8.10
C PHE A 484 -8.60 -6.63 9.35
N LEU A 485 -9.25 -6.02 10.34
CA LEU A 485 -8.61 -5.55 11.57
C LEU A 485 -8.24 -6.68 12.56
N LYS A 486 -8.88 -7.84 12.46
CA LYS A 486 -8.66 -8.97 13.36
C LYS A 486 -7.23 -9.49 13.28
N ASP A 487 -6.70 -9.94 14.41
CA ASP A 487 -5.37 -10.56 14.56
C ASP A 487 -4.19 -9.71 14.07
N ASN A 488 -4.39 -8.41 13.80
CA ASN A 488 -3.30 -7.50 13.46
C ASN A 488 -2.55 -7.03 14.70
N VAL A 489 -3.23 -7.00 15.84
CA VAL A 489 -2.72 -6.57 17.13
C VAL A 489 -3.17 -7.54 18.22
N ARG A 490 -2.45 -7.55 19.33
CA ARG A 490 -2.78 -8.33 20.52
C ARG A 490 -2.64 -7.46 21.75
N VAL A 491 -3.50 -7.70 22.73
CA VAL A 491 -3.39 -7.15 24.09
C VAL A 491 -3.03 -8.31 25.03
N ASP A 492 -2.11 -8.06 25.95
CA ASP A 492 -1.71 -9.01 27.00
C ASP A 492 -1.63 -8.28 28.35
N ILE A 493 -2.43 -8.70 29.33
CA ILE A 493 -2.25 -8.30 30.72
C ILE A 493 -1.07 -9.13 31.23
N PHE A 494 0.11 -8.51 31.18
CA PHE A 494 1.39 -9.16 31.28
C PHE A 494 1.79 -9.42 32.73
N GLY A 495 1.68 -8.39 33.58
CA GLY A 495 2.25 -8.40 34.93
C GLY A 495 1.50 -7.49 35.90
N ILE A 496 1.75 -7.67 37.18
CA ILE A 496 1.29 -6.77 38.23
C ILE A 496 2.42 -6.49 39.23
N HIS A 497 2.62 -5.22 39.59
CA HIS A 497 3.58 -4.80 40.62
C HIS A 497 2.88 -4.52 41.94
N GLU A 498 3.54 -4.87 43.05
CA GLU A 498 3.17 -4.41 44.39
C GLU A 498 3.40 -2.91 44.57
N ASP A 499 2.71 -2.32 45.55
CA ASP A 499 2.82 -0.93 46.01
C ASP A 499 2.43 0.18 44.99
N GLY A 500 2.07 -0.18 43.76
CA GLY A 500 1.65 0.78 42.72
C GLY A 500 2.81 1.49 42.01
N GLU A 501 4.03 0.96 42.15
CA GLU A 501 5.26 1.57 41.62
C GLU A 501 5.93 0.66 40.57
N ILE A 502 6.56 1.28 39.57
CA ILE A 502 7.25 0.56 38.48
C ILE A 502 8.46 -0.27 38.96
N ASP A 503 9.05 0.12 40.08
CA ASP A 503 10.15 -0.60 40.75
C ASP A 503 9.63 -1.57 41.82
N GLY A 504 8.31 -1.64 42.01
CA GLY A 504 7.66 -2.59 42.90
C GLY A 504 7.89 -4.02 42.45
N LYS A 505 7.74 -4.97 43.39
CA LYS A 505 7.91 -6.40 43.09
C LYS A 505 6.93 -6.83 42.00
N LEU A 506 7.48 -7.26 40.86
CA LEU A 506 6.71 -7.71 39.69
C LEU A 506 6.34 -9.20 39.81
N TYR A 507 5.06 -9.50 39.63
CA TYR A 507 4.56 -10.84 39.35
C TYR A 507 4.25 -10.95 37.85
N ALA A 508 5.11 -11.65 37.11
CA ALA A 508 4.96 -11.84 35.68
C ALA A 508 5.69 -13.12 35.18
N PRO A 509 5.31 -13.65 34.02
CA PRO A 509 4.09 -13.31 33.31
C PRO A 509 2.87 -13.87 34.05
N LEU A 510 1.73 -13.17 34.01
CA LEU A 510 0.49 -13.65 34.60
C LEU A 510 -0.06 -14.85 33.81
N ARG A 511 -0.49 -15.89 34.53
CA ARG A 511 -0.90 -17.21 34.03
C ARG A 511 0.30 -18.11 33.63
N PRO A 512 0.33 -19.38 34.08
CA PRO A 512 -0.75 -20.07 34.79
C PRO A 512 -0.82 -19.75 36.29
N GLN A 513 0.25 -19.20 36.89
CA GLN A 513 0.21 -18.73 38.28
C GLN A 513 -0.19 -17.26 38.36
N LEU A 514 -0.96 -16.91 39.40
CA LEU A 514 -1.37 -15.55 39.73
C LEU A 514 -1.05 -15.25 41.19
N PRO A 515 -0.64 -14.02 41.53
CA PRO A 515 -0.53 -13.60 42.92
C PRO A 515 -1.91 -13.45 43.55
N GLU A 516 -2.00 -13.75 44.85
CA GLU A 516 -3.14 -13.40 45.68
C GLU A 516 -3.09 -11.91 46.05
N LEU A 517 -4.13 -11.16 45.68
CA LEU A 517 -4.18 -9.72 45.92
C LEU A 517 -4.74 -9.41 47.31
N LYS A 518 -4.23 -8.35 47.93
CA LYS A 518 -4.62 -7.95 49.29
C LYS A 518 -5.55 -6.74 49.26
N PRO A 519 -6.74 -6.81 49.88
CA PRO A 519 -7.61 -5.66 50.05
C PRO A 519 -6.88 -4.46 50.68
N GLY A 520 -7.23 -3.24 50.27
CA GLY A 520 -6.62 -1.99 50.76
C GLY A 520 -5.22 -1.68 50.20
N ARG A 521 -4.63 -2.54 49.36
CA ARG A 521 -3.32 -2.31 48.73
C ARG A 521 -3.43 -1.67 47.35
N ARG A 522 -2.38 -0.94 46.97
CA ARG A 522 -2.18 -0.41 45.61
C ARG A 522 -1.39 -1.40 44.77
N TYR A 523 -1.77 -1.50 43.50
CA TYR A 523 -1.12 -2.31 42.49
C TYR A 523 -0.96 -1.52 41.19
N LEU A 524 0.09 -1.87 40.44
CA LEU A 524 0.31 -1.37 39.08
C LEU A 524 0.16 -2.54 38.10
N ILE A 525 -0.79 -2.46 37.17
CA ILE A 525 -1.06 -3.50 36.18
C ILE A 525 -0.37 -3.12 34.88
N ASP A 526 0.48 -4.01 34.38
CA ASP A 526 1.21 -3.84 33.13
C ASP A 526 0.50 -4.55 31.99
N THR A 527 0.12 -3.78 30.98
CA THR A 527 -0.50 -4.26 29.74
C THR A 527 0.43 -4.04 28.56
N VAL A 528 0.56 -5.04 27.70
CA VAL A 528 1.34 -4.96 26.45
C VAL A 528 0.41 -4.98 25.25
N VAL A 529 0.50 -3.96 24.40
CA VAL A 529 -0.11 -3.92 23.08
C VAL A 529 0.94 -4.29 22.02
N ARG A 530 0.72 -5.37 21.28
CA ARG A 530 1.71 -5.92 20.32
C ARG A 530 1.17 -5.89 18.89
N THR A 531 1.95 -5.39 17.93
CA THR A 531 1.62 -5.43 16.49
C THR A 531 2.10 -6.73 15.84
N LEU A 532 1.22 -7.46 15.13
CA LEU A 532 1.49 -8.81 14.62
C LEU A 532 1.78 -8.84 13.12
N LYS A 533 0.82 -8.39 12.31
CA LYS A 533 0.82 -8.54 10.84
C LYS A 533 1.11 -7.23 10.09
N LEU A 534 1.20 -6.11 10.80
CA LEU A 534 1.38 -4.78 10.21
C LEU A 534 2.79 -4.59 9.64
N GLY A 535 2.86 -4.09 8.41
CA GLY A 535 4.12 -3.72 7.77
C GLY A 535 4.56 -2.29 8.06
N HIS A 536 3.66 -1.39 8.44
CA HIS A 536 3.94 0.02 8.76
C HIS A 536 3.53 0.34 10.22
N LEU A 537 3.77 1.57 10.70
CA LEU A 537 3.35 1.98 12.04
C LEU A 537 1.85 1.69 12.25
N PHE A 538 1.48 1.19 13.42
CA PHE A 538 0.09 1.10 13.84
C PHE A 538 -0.45 2.50 14.14
N SER A 539 -1.72 2.73 13.78
CA SER A 539 -2.43 4.01 13.72
C SER A 539 -2.02 5.01 12.61
N GLN A 540 -1.03 4.65 11.76
CA GLN A 540 -0.53 5.46 10.62
C GLN A 540 -1.64 5.91 9.65
N GLY A 541 -1.44 7.07 9.05
CA GLY A 541 -2.36 7.70 8.11
C GLY A 541 -2.87 9.00 8.68
N THR A 542 -4.16 9.01 8.99
CA THR A 542 -4.83 10.14 9.63
C THR A 542 -4.69 10.00 11.15
N VAL A 543 -3.43 10.02 11.61
CA VAL A 543 -3.01 9.76 13.01
C VAL A 543 -3.60 10.76 14.01
N ASP A 544 -4.02 11.91 13.52
CA ASP A 544 -4.64 13.02 14.24
C ASP A 544 -6.15 12.84 14.44
N SER A 545 -6.81 12.08 13.55
CA SER A 545 -8.26 11.86 13.58
C SER A 545 -8.69 10.44 13.96
N ASN A 546 -7.80 9.43 13.80
CA ASN A 546 -8.08 8.07 14.25
C ASN A 546 -8.17 8.05 15.78
N GLU A 547 -9.22 7.45 16.33
CA GLU A 547 -9.40 7.31 17.78
C GLU A 547 -9.18 5.85 18.17
N ILE A 548 -8.01 5.57 18.75
CA ILE A 548 -7.58 4.24 19.16
C ILE A 548 -7.19 4.31 20.62
N TRP A 549 -7.85 3.55 21.47
CA TRP A 549 -7.65 3.65 22.91
C TRP A 549 -7.78 2.30 23.62
N LEU A 550 -7.19 2.23 24.81
CA LEU A 550 -7.41 1.12 25.73
C LEU A 550 -8.61 1.43 26.63
N ASP A 551 -9.62 0.57 26.54
CA ASP A 551 -10.77 0.51 27.41
C ASP A 551 -10.50 -0.54 28.49
N VAL A 552 -10.37 -0.09 29.75
CA VAL A 552 -10.07 -0.94 30.91
C VAL A 552 -11.21 -0.92 31.90
N THR A 553 -11.64 -2.11 32.33
CA THR A 553 -12.63 -2.27 33.40
C THR A 553 -12.14 -3.29 34.41
N VAL A 554 -12.23 -2.94 35.70
CA VAL A 554 -11.91 -3.83 36.81
C VAL A 554 -13.17 -4.05 37.63
N ARG A 555 -13.50 -5.31 37.91
CA ARG A 555 -14.70 -5.71 38.65
C ARG A 555 -14.38 -6.65 39.82
N SER A 556 -15.21 -6.60 40.86
CA SER A 556 -15.33 -7.64 41.89
C SER A 556 -16.78 -8.11 41.88
N GLY A 557 -17.04 -9.32 41.39
CA GLY A 557 -18.37 -9.73 40.93
C GLY A 557 -18.91 -8.76 39.88
N GLU A 558 -20.12 -8.24 40.08
CA GLU A 558 -20.75 -7.22 39.20
C GLU A 558 -20.30 -5.77 39.53
N ARG A 559 -19.65 -5.55 40.68
CA ARG A 559 -19.24 -4.21 41.12
C ARG A 559 -18.01 -3.76 40.34
N ILE A 560 -18.11 -2.65 39.62
CA ILE A 560 -16.95 -1.98 39.02
C ILE A 560 -16.14 -1.32 40.14
N ILE A 561 -14.86 -1.68 40.24
CA ILE A 561 -13.89 -1.13 41.21
C ILE A 561 -12.76 -0.33 40.54
N GLY A 562 -12.72 -0.32 39.21
CA GLY A 562 -11.86 0.57 38.43
C GLY A 562 -12.30 0.67 36.96
N ARG A 563 -12.08 1.83 36.32
CA ARG A 563 -12.48 2.15 34.96
C ARG A 563 -11.54 3.17 34.30
N SER A 564 -11.18 2.94 33.04
CA SER A 564 -10.50 3.92 32.17
C SER A 564 -10.94 3.75 30.71
N GLY A 565 -11.16 4.85 29.98
CA GLY A 565 -11.47 4.77 28.54
C GLY A 565 -12.92 4.45 28.21
N ALA A 566 -13.87 4.70 29.12
CA ALA A 566 -15.28 4.58 28.80
C ALA A 566 -15.75 5.73 27.89
N ILE A 567 -16.78 5.45 27.10
CA ILE A 567 -17.45 6.45 26.26
C ILE A 567 -18.47 7.20 27.12
N ASP A 568 -18.39 8.52 27.13
CA ASP A 568 -19.31 9.40 27.86
C ASP A 568 -20.53 9.75 26.99
N SER A 569 -21.63 9.05 27.22
CA SER A 569 -22.91 9.32 26.53
C SER A 569 -23.49 10.70 26.83
N THR A 570 -23.10 11.34 27.94
CA THR A 570 -23.53 12.71 28.29
C THR A 570 -22.76 13.77 27.51
N LYS A 571 -21.62 13.39 26.92
CA LYS A 571 -20.75 14.23 26.07
C LYS A 571 -20.69 13.72 24.64
N GLN A 572 -21.86 13.49 24.06
CA GLN A 572 -22.00 13.15 22.64
C GLN A 572 -21.16 11.92 22.21
N ASN A 573 -20.95 10.96 23.12
CA ASN A 573 -20.10 9.78 22.93
C ASN A 573 -18.61 10.10 22.72
N GLU A 574 -18.09 11.12 23.39
CA GLU A 574 -16.64 11.35 23.54
C GLU A 574 -16.00 10.24 24.38
N VAL A 575 -14.81 9.76 23.98
CA VAL A 575 -14.02 8.80 24.80
C VAL A 575 -13.36 9.58 25.94
N ASP A 576 -13.26 8.97 27.14
CA ASP A 576 -12.52 9.58 28.27
C ASP A 576 -11.13 10.08 27.81
N PRO A 577 -10.88 11.41 27.82
CA PRO A 577 -9.62 11.97 27.34
C PRO A 577 -8.41 11.55 28.18
N TRP A 578 -8.63 11.03 29.40
CA TRP A 578 -7.58 10.51 30.28
C TRP A 578 -7.20 9.04 29.99
N ALA A 579 -7.80 8.39 29.00
CA ALA A 579 -7.42 7.05 28.58
C ALA A 579 -6.07 7.03 27.86
N HIS A 580 -5.47 5.85 27.75
CA HIS A 580 -4.31 5.66 26.91
C HIS A 580 -4.72 5.62 25.42
N PHE A 581 -4.33 6.64 24.65
CA PHE A 581 -4.53 6.70 23.21
C PHE A 581 -3.27 6.31 22.43
N ILE A 582 -3.45 5.51 21.38
CA ILE A 582 -2.41 5.13 20.41
C ILE A 582 -2.53 6.04 19.18
N ASN A 583 -2.09 7.29 19.33
CA ASN A 583 -2.20 8.34 18.32
C ASN A 583 -0.99 9.30 18.31
N VAL A 584 -1.07 10.35 17.50
CA VAL A 584 -0.14 11.48 17.56
C VAL A 584 -0.91 12.73 17.95
N PHE A 585 -0.54 13.36 19.06
CA PHE A 585 -1.14 14.61 19.48
C PHE A 585 -0.42 15.78 18.80
N MET A 586 -0.84 16.07 17.57
CA MET A 586 -0.22 17.11 16.75
C MET A 586 -0.68 18.51 17.15
N LEU A 587 0.24 19.48 17.17
CA LEU A 587 -0.02 20.86 17.55
C LEU A 587 0.18 21.83 16.39
N ASP A 588 -0.54 22.96 16.47
CA ASP A 588 -0.21 24.19 15.76
C ASP A 588 0.82 25.05 16.50
N ARG A 589 1.16 26.22 15.94
CA ARG A 589 2.15 27.15 16.53
C ARG A 589 1.72 27.79 17.85
N ASP A 590 0.43 27.73 18.17
CA ASP A 590 -0.18 28.27 19.39
C ASP A 590 -0.51 27.19 20.42
N GLY A 591 -0.03 25.96 20.19
CA GLY A 591 -0.24 24.83 21.08
C GLY A 591 -1.67 24.33 21.10
N ASN A 592 -2.49 24.61 20.07
CA ASN A 592 -3.78 23.96 19.91
C ASN A 592 -3.60 22.62 19.21
N ARG A 593 -4.42 21.63 19.57
CA ARG A 593 -4.48 20.34 18.88
C ARG A 593 -4.96 20.54 17.44
N ILE A 594 -4.31 19.89 16.49
CA ILE A 594 -4.82 19.71 15.14
C ILE A 594 -6.02 18.75 15.22
N ASP A 595 -7.22 19.29 15.02
CA ASP A 595 -8.50 18.64 15.29
C ASP A 595 -9.48 18.70 14.11
N ARG A 596 -9.09 19.38 13.02
CA ARG A 596 -9.89 19.57 11.80
C ARG A 596 -9.21 19.03 10.54
N ARG A 597 -8.13 18.26 10.71
CA ARG A 597 -7.26 17.78 9.61
C ARG A 597 -6.71 18.95 8.77
N ASN A 598 -6.52 20.10 9.41
CA ASN A 598 -5.99 21.34 8.87
C ASN A 598 -4.46 21.25 8.69
N ALA A 599 -4.04 20.59 7.60
CA ALA A 599 -2.64 20.31 7.30
C ALA A 599 -1.75 21.56 7.22
N GLN A 600 -2.32 22.71 6.85
CA GLN A 600 -1.61 23.99 6.78
C GLN A 600 -1.11 24.50 8.14
N ASP A 601 -1.68 24.03 9.25
CA ASP A 601 -1.34 24.52 10.59
C ASP A 601 -0.45 23.54 11.37
N ILE A 602 -0.20 22.34 10.83
CA ILE A 602 0.67 21.33 11.46
C ILE A 602 2.06 21.92 11.72
N PHE A 603 2.52 21.78 12.96
CA PHE A 603 3.77 22.37 13.42
C PHE A 603 4.67 21.36 14.15
N THR A 604 4.22 20.78 15.26
CA THR A 604 5.03 19.84 16.06
C THR A 604 4.16 18.92 16.92
N PRO A 605 4.54 17.66 17.19
CA PRO A 605 3.78 16.80 18.10
C PRO A 605 4.08 17.13 19.57
N LEU A 606 3.07 17.00 20.44
CA LEU A 606 3.25 16.91 21.89
C LEU A 606 3.79 15.53 22.28
N TYR A 607 3.23 14.47 21.70
CA TYR A 607 3.68 13.09 21.86
C TYR A 607 3.36 12.27 20.59
N ASN A 608 4.01 11.11 20.45
CA ASN A 608 3.73 10.12 19.41
C ASN A 608 3.70 8.72 20.04
N HIS A 609 2.52 8.10 20.08
CA HIS A 609 2.30 6.76 20.64
C HIS A 609 2.10 5.68 19.57
N GLN A 610 2.47 5.95 18.31
CA GLN A 610 2.37 4.95 17.26
C GLN A 610 3.31 3.76 17.53
N ILE A 611 2.84 2.54 17.27
CA ILE A 611 3.62 1.32 17.52
C ILE A 611 4.28 0.84 16.21
N PRO A 612 5.60 0.61 16.17
CA PRO A 612 6.28 0.08 14.99
C PRO A 612 5.85 -1.35 14.58
N PRO A 613 6.11 -1.75 13.32
CA PRO A 613 5.93 -3.13 12.85
C PRO A 613 6.66 -4.15 13.73
N GLY A 614 5.91 -5.14 14.21
CA GLY A 614 6.47 -6.22 15.02
C GLY A 614 6.97 -5.76 16.41
N ALA A 615 6.55 -4.60 16.89
CA ALA A 615 6.92 -4.06 18.20
C ALA A 615 5.75 -4.08 19.19
N GLY A 616 6.07 -3.96 20.48
CA GLY A 616 5.13 -3.80 21.58
C GLY A 616 5.13 -2.39 22.16
N GLN A 617 4.09 -2.06 22.93
CA GLN A 617 4.00 -0.88 23.79
C GLN A 617 3.45 -1.30 25.15
N THR A 618 4.16 -0.97 26.22
CA THR A 618 3.76 -1.27 27.60
C THR A 618 2.97 -0.10 28.20
N VAL A 619 1.85 -0.36 28.89
CA VAL A 619 0.98 0.64 29.51
C VAL A 619 0.70 0.24 30.95
N HIS A 620 0.82 1.20 31.88
CA HIS A 620 0.68 0.96 33.31
C HIS A 620 -0.62 1.52 33.85
N TYR A 621 -1.41 0.70 34.55
CA TYR A 621 -2.66 1.10 35.19
C TYR A 621 -2.56 0.99 36.71
N GLU A 622 -2.86 2.06 37.42
CA GLU A 622 -2.86 2.08 38.88
C GLU A 622 -4.25 1.71 39.42
N LEU A 623 -4.28 0.80 40.40
CA LEU A 623 -5.48 0.33 41.07
C LEU A 623 -5.28 0.29 42.57
N LEU A 624 -6.14 0.97 43.34
CA LEU A 624 -6.28 0.73 44.78
C LEU A 624 -7.42 -0.27 45.00
N LEU A 625 -7.12 -1.42 45.59
CA LEU A 625 -8.15 -2.39 45.94
C LEU A 625 -8.99 -1.91 47.13
N PRO A 626 -10.33 -1.97 47.02
CA PRO A 626 -11.20 -1.73 48.16
C PRO A 626 -10.91 -2.69 49.33
N GLU A 627 -11.19 -2.25 50.56
CA GLU A 627 -11.03 -3.09 51.76
C GLU A 627 -12.19 -4.08 51.93
N ASP A 628 -13.35 -3.78 51.35
CA ASP A 628 -14.63 -4.47 51.51
C ASP A 628 -14.91 -5.48 50.38
N LEU A 629 -13.86 -6.05 49.77
CA LEU A 629 -14.00 -7.04 48.70
C LEU A 629 -14.57 -8.35 49.26
N THR A 630 -15.55 -8.93 48.54
CA THR A 630 -16.15 -10.23 48.87
C THR A 630 -16.06 -11.24 47.72
N GLU A 631 -15.59 -10.81 46.55
CA GLU A 631 -15.50 -11.59 45.32
C GLU A 631 -14.13 -11.38 44.65
N PRO A 632 -13.63 -12.34 43.85
CA PRO A 632 -12.40 -12.19 43.06
C PRO A 632 -12.39 -10.95 42.17
N VAL A 633 -11.18 -10.47 41.85
CA VAL A 633 -11.00 -9.26 41.03
C VAL A 633 -10.73 -9.62 39.58
N THR A 634 -11.61 -9.21 38.67
CA THR A 634 -11.46 -9.41 37.22
C THR A 634 -11.04 -8.12 36.54
N VAL A 635 -9.94 -8.16 35.80
CA VAL A 635 -9.43 -7.08 34.96
C VAL A 635 -9.69 -7.43 33.50
N GLU A 636 -10.40 -6.58 32.78
CA GLU A 636 -10.64 -6.69 31.33
C GLU A 636 -10.01 -5.48 30.63
N VAL A 637 -9.19 -5.74 29.61
CA VAL A 637 -8.60 -4.71 28.76
C VAL A 637 -9.00 -4.96 27.31
N LYS A 638 -9.52 -3.93 26.64
CA LYS A 638 -9.91 -3.95 25.23
C LYS A 638 -9.19 -2.85 24.48
N LEU A 639 -8.55 -3.18 23.36
CA LEU A 639 -8.08 -2.19 22.40
C LEU A 639 -9.20 -1.86 21.43
N GLN A 640 -9.70 -0.63 21.50
CA GLN A 640 -10.82 -0.15 20.70
C GLN A 640 -10.34 0.74 19.56
N TYR A 641 -11.07 0.69 18.44
CA TYR A 641 -10.84 1.53 17.27
C TYR A 641 -12.14 2.21 16.83
N ARG A 642 -12.10 3.54 16.65
CA ARG A 642 -13.11 4.34 15.95
C ARG A 642 -12.41 5.26 14.95
N LYS A 643 -12.92 5.32 13.72
CA LYS A 643 -12.21 5.98 12.61
C LYS A 643 -12.00 7.49 12.83
N PHE A 644 -13.00 8.16 13.41
CA PHE A 644 -12.99 9.60 13.63
C PHE A 644 -13.44 9.90 15.05
N ASP A 645 -12.69 10.76 15.75
CA ASP A 645 -13.08 11.24 17.08
C ASP A 645 -14.29 12.20 17.03
N GLN A 646 -14.88 12.44 18.20
CA GLN A 646 -16.07 13.28 18.35
C GLN A 646 -15.83 14.73 17.89
N ARG A 647 -14.67 15.31 18.19
CA ARG A 647 -14.37 16.73 17.91
C ARG A 647 -14.23 16.98 16.41
N TYR A 648 -13.56 16.07 15.69
CA TYR A 648 -13.46 16.14 14.25
C TYR A 648 -14.83 15.93 13.58
N MET A 649 -15.63 14.96 14.05
CA MET A 649 -16.96 14.74 13.46
C MET A 649 -17.95 15.87 13.69
N GLN A 650 -17.85 16.58 14.83
CA GLN A 650 -18.58 17.82 15.06
C GLN A 650 -18.26 18.86 13.98
N PHE A 651 -16.97 19.11 13.73
CA PHE A 651 -16.53 20.03 12.68
C PHE A 651 -17.03 19.59 11.30
N VAL A 652 -16.93 18.31 10.96
CA VAL A 652 -17.40 17.77 9.68
C VAL A 652 -18.90 18.00 9.51
N ALA A 653 -19.70 17.73 10.55
CA ALA A 653 -21.15 17.94 10.51
C ALA A 653 -21.51 19.41 10.24
N GLU A 654 -20.92 20.34 11.00
CA GLU A 654 -21.16 21.78 10.85
C GLU A 654 -20.69 22.32 9.50
N ALA A 655 -19.53 21.87 9.01
CA ALA A 655 -18.97 22.32 7.74
C ALA A 655 -19.84 21.86 6.56
N ASN A 656 -20.35 20.63 6.60
CA ASN A 656 -21.25 20.12 5.57
C ASN A 656 -22.61 20.81 5.63
N GLU A 657 -23.14 21.08 6.81
CA GLU A 657 -24.41 21.80 6.98
C GLU A 657 -24.37 23.19 6.36
N LYS A 658 -23.25 23.92 6.51
CA LYS A 658 -23.03 25.22 5.85
C LYS A 658 -23.04 25.15 4.32
N LEU A 659 -22.77 23.97 3.75
CA LEU A 659 -22.83 23.71 2.31
C LEU A 659 -24.21 23.17 1.87
N GLY A 660 -25.19 23.14 2.77
CA GLY A 660 -26.52 22.59 2.50
C GLY A 660 -26.55 21.05 2.45
N GLN A 661 -25.55 20.39 3.02
CA GLN A 661 -25.45 18.92 3.08
C GLN A 661 -25.61 18.42 4.51
N THR A 662 -26.30 17.30 4.70
CA THR A 662 -26.43 16.63 6.00
C THR A 662 -25.74 15.29 5.95
N ILE A 663 -24.87 15.02 6.93
CA ILE A 663 -24.22 13.70 7.07
C ILE A 663 -25.09 12.76 7.91
N ARG A 664 -24.93 11.45 7.71
CA ARG A 664 -25.65 10.43 8.50
C ARG A 664 -25.47 10.70 10.00
N GLY A 665 -26.55 10.55 10.77
CA GLY A 665 -26.54 10.69 12.23
C GLY A 665 -26.52 12.13 12.74
N HIS A 666 -26.40 13.13 11.87
CA HIS A 666 -26.46 14.54 12.25
C HIS A 666 -27.89 15.07 12.16
N VAL A 667 -28.30 15.85 13.16
CA VAL A 667 -29.53 16.64 13.14
C VAL A 667 -29.13 18.11 13.00
N PRO A 668 -29.51 18.79 11.90
CA PRO A 668 -29.15 20.20 11.69
C PRO A 668 -29.50 21.09 12.89
N GLY A 669 -28.58 21.98 13.25
CA GLY A 669 -28.69 22.87 14.41
C GLY A 669 -28.48 22.22 15.79
N GLN A 670 -28.17 20.92 15.88
CA GLN A 670 -27.81 20.24 17.13
C GLN A 670 -26.34 19.82 17.13
N PRO A 671 -25.70 19.62 18.30
CA PRO A 671 -24.40 18.96 18.36
C PRO A 671 -24.44 17.56 17.75
N TYR A 672 -23.41 17.21 16.99
CA TYR A 672 -23.24 15.88 16.43
C TYR A 672 -22.99 14.87 17.56
N VAL A 673 -23.63 13.70 17.48
CA VAL A 673 -23.39 12.58 18.40
C VAL A 673 -22.62 11.50 17.65
N ASN A 674 -21.41 11.17 18.11
CA ASN A 674 -20.55 10.22 17.40
C ASN A 674 -20.98 8.77 17.61
N ASN A 675 -21.85 8.33 16.70
CA ASN A 675 -22.35 6.97 16.58
C ASN A 675 -21.56 6.13 15.55
N LEU A 676 -20.33 6.52 15.21
CA LEU A 676 -19.50 5.70 14.31
C LEU A 676 -19.20 4.33 14.95
N PRO A 677 -19.01 3.28 14.14
CA PRO A 677 -18.74 1.94 14.65
C PRO A 677 -17.44 1.89 15.45
N VAL A 678 -17.52 1.36 16.67
CA VAL A 678 -16.37 0.99 17.49
C VAL A 678 -16.05 -0.47 17.23
N THR A 679 -14.76 -0.76 16.99
CA THR A 679 -14.27 -2.12 16.72
C THR A 679 -13.28 -2.53 17.80
N THR A 680 -13.61 -3.59 18.54
CA THR A 680 -12.64 -4.25 19.43
C THR A 680 -11.62 -4.98 18.58
N MET A 681 -10.39 -4.49 18.55
CA MET A 681 -9.30 -5.08 17.77
C MET A 681 -8.63 -6.25 18.49
N ALA A 682 -8.53 -6.16 19.81
CA ALA A 682 -7.97 -7.18 20.67
C ALA A 682 -8.48 -7.00 22.11
N SER A 683 -8.49 -8.07 22.88
CA SER A 683 -8.85 -8.04 24.30
C SER A 683 -8.08 -9.08 25.09
N ASP A 684 -7.97 -8.84 26.39
CA ASP A 684 -7.50 -9.82 27.36
C ASP A 684 -8.24 -9.64 28.69
N LEU A 685 -8.38 -10.73 29.43
CA LEU A 685 -9.11 -10.80 30.69
C LEU A 685 -8.34 -11.68 31.67
N VAL A 686 -8.18 -11.19 32.91
CA VAL A 686 -7.55 -11.93 34.01
C VAL A 686 -8.35 -11.76 35.29
N THR A 687 -8.70 -12.86 35.94
CA THR A 687 -9.32 -12.89 37.27
C THR A 687 -8.29 -13.28 38.32
N PHE A 688 -8.07 -12.43 39.32
CA PHE A 688 -7.10 -12.60 40.39
C PHE A 688 -7.76 -13.13 41.68
N PRO A 689 -7.10 -14.08 42.38
CA PRO A 689 -7.47 -14.44 43.75
C PRO A 689 -7.26 -13.25 44.70
N VAL A 690 -8.06 -13.19 45.76
CA VAL A 690 -8.01 -12.13 46.77
C VAL A 690 -7.91 -12.74 48.16
N GLU A 691 -6.99 -12.23 48.97
CA GLU A 691 -6.72 -12.69 50.34
C GLU A 691 -8.00 -12.67 51.17
N GLY A 692 -8.36 -13.83 51.71
CA GLY A 692 -9.57 -14.01 52.53
C GLY A 692 -10.85 -14.35 51.75
N ILE A 693 -10.80 -14.49 50.42
CA ILE A 693 -11.92 -14.94 49.59
C ILE A 693 -11.59 -16.30 48.98
N ASP A 694 -12.39 -17.31 49.35
CA ASP A 694 -12.29 -18.65 48.79
C ASP A 694 -13.19 -18.76 47.54
N ALA A 695 -12.56 -18.76 46.36
CA ALA A 695 -13.25 -18.87 45.08
C ALA A 695 -12.41 -19.68 44.09
N GLU A 696 -13.06 -20.55 43.32
CA GLU A 696 -12.42 -21.26 42.22
C GLU A 696 -12.20 -20.30 41.04
N ILE A 697 -10.94 -20.08 40.68
CA ILE A 697 -10.56 -19.14 39.63
C ILE A 697 -9.93 -19.90 38.48
N VAL A 698 -10.56 -19.80 37.32
CA VAL A 698 -10.06 -20.36 36.07
C VAL A 698 -9.79 -19.22 35.11
N ASN A 699 -8.54 -19.11 34.67
CA ASN A 699 -8.14 -18.20 33.60
C ASN A 699 -7.76 -19.03 32.37
N GLU A 700 -8.13 -18.53 31.18
CA GLU A 700 -7.71 -19.16 29.94
C GLU A 700 -6.19 -19.07 29.78
N ASP A 701 -5.56 -20.18 29.43
CA ASP A 701 -4.16 -20.21 29.05
C ASP A 701 -3.94 -19.35 27.80
N ARG A 702 -2.77 -18.71 27.74
CA ARG A 702 -2.39 -17.90 26.57
C ARG A 702 -1.57 -18.75 25.60
N GLU A 703 -2.01 -18.81 24.35
CA GLU A 703 -1.25 -19.39 23.23
C GLU A 703 -0.10 -18.48 22.79
N ILE A 704 0.67 -17.96 23.75
CA ILE A 704 1.84 -17.10 23.54
C ILE A 704 2.99 -17.73 24.31
N PRO A 705 4.11 -18.09 23.64
CA PRO A 705 5.27 -18.61 24.34
C PRO A 705 5.75 -17.65 25.45
N THR A 706 6.08 -18.19 26.62
CA THR A 706 6.52 -17.41 27.80
C THR A 706 7.66 -16.45 27.47
N TRP A 707 8.65 -16.91 26.69
CA TRP A 707 9.78 -16.08 26.27
C TRP A 707 9.32 -14.89 25.42
N GLN A 708 8.29 -15.07 24.60
CA GLN A 708 7.79 -14.03 23.72
C GLN A 708 7.02 -12.97 24.52
N ARG A 709 6.29 -13.36 25.57
CA ARG A 709 5.62 -12.40 26.47
C ARG A 709 6.63 -11.49 27.16
N TRP A 710 7.70 -12.06 27.72
CA TRP A 710 8.81 -11.27 28.29
C TRP A 710 9.49 -10.37 27.25
N ASN A 711 9.72 -10.90 26.05
CA ASN A 711 10.37 -10.12 25.00
C ASN A 711 9.48 -8.95 24.51
N ASP A 712 8.19 -9.17 24.34
CA ASP A 712 7.22 -8.13 23.94
C ASP A 712 7.10 -7.05 25.02
N TYR A 713 7.09 -7.44 26.30
CA TYR A 713 7.14 -6.53 27.45
C TYR A 713 8.42 -5.69 27.46
N GLY A 714 9.59 -6.32 27.34
CA GLY A 714 10.88 -5.64 27.27
C GLY A 714 11.01 -4.70 26.08
N ILE A 715 10.47 -5.08 24.90
CA ILE A 715 10.43 -4.21 23.71
C ILE A 715 9.57 -2.97 23.99
N GLY A 716 8.40 -3.14 24.62
CA GLY A 716 7.51 -2.03 24.96
C GLY A 716 8.16 -1.01 25.90
N LEU A 717 8.93 -1.49 26.89
CA LEU A 717 9.70 -0.64 27.80
C LEU A 717 10.89 0.03 27.10
N LEU A 718 11.65 -0.71 26.29
CA LEU A 718 12.78 -0.19 25.51
C LEU A 718 12.38 0.96 24.58
N LEU A 719 11.22 0.86 23.93
CA LEU A 719 10.76 1.85 22.94
C LEU A 719 10.20 3.14 23.55
N LYS A 720 9.90 3.18 24.85
CA LYS A 720 9.56 4.43 25.57
C LYS A 720 10.76 5.32 25.86
N GLY A 721 11.97 4.85 25.54
CA GLY A 721 13.20 5.61 25.69
C GLY A 721 13.90 5.34 27.02
N LYS A 722 14.52 6.37 27.58
CA LYS A 722 15.50 6.18 28.68
C LYS A 722 14.89 5.90 30.05
N ALA A 723 13.59 6.12 30.23
CA ALA A 723 12.96 6.11 31.54
C ALA A 723 12.81 4.71 32.14
N GLU A 724 12.70 3.67 31.29
CA GLU A 724 12.40 2.30 31.71
C GLU A 724 13.44 1.27 31.20
N LEU A 725 14.68 1.72 30.92
CA LEU A 725 15.73 0.85 30.38
C LEU A 725 16.14 -0.26 31.36
N ARG A 726 16.08 0.00 32.66
CA ARG A 726 16.37 -1.00 33.69
C ARG A 726 15.36 -2.15 33.64
N GLN A 727 14.07 -1.83 33.64
CA GLN A 727 12.99 -2.81 33.56
C GLN A 727 13.05 -3.56 32.23
N ALA A 728 13.41 -2.89 31.13
CA ALA A 728 13.65 -3.54 29.85
C ALA A 728 14.82 -4.54 29.91
N ALA A 729 15.94 -4.18 30.55
CA ALA A 729 17.08 -5.08 30.74
C ALA A 729 16.69 -6.31 31.56
N ASP A 730 15.97 -6.13 32.66
CA ASP A 730 15.48 -7.22 33.52
C ASP A 730 14.56 -8.17 32.73
N ALA A 731 13.66 -7.62 31.92
CA ALA A 731 12.79 -8.41 31.04
C ALA A 731 13.59 -9.24 30.02
N PHE A 732 14.60 -8.65 29.37
CA PHE A 732 15.44 -9.38 28.41
C PHE A 732 16.35 -10.42 29.10
N ALA A 733 16.74 -10.21 30.36
CA ALA A 733 17.43 -11.21 31.15
C ALA A 733 16.54 -12.43 31.43
N GLU A 734 15.23 -12.25 31.67
CA GLU A 734 14.28 -13.37 31.76
C GLU A 734 14.16 -14.13 30.43
N VAL A 735 14.16 -13.43 29.29
CA VAL A 735 14.21 -14.08 27.97
C VAL A 735 15.49 -14.93 27.81
N GLU A 736 16.64 -14.41 28.26
CA GLU A 736 17.90 -15.14 28.24
C GLU A 736 17.86 -16.39 29.12
N LYS A 737 17.29 -16.31 30.33
CA LYS A 737 17.09 -17.46 31.25
C LYS A 737 16.24 -18.57 30.64
N LEU A 738 15.30 -18.21 29.76
CA LEU A 738 14.49 -19.14 28.98
C LEU A 738 15.24 -19.74 27.77
N GLY A 739 16.55 -19.49 27.65
CA GLY A 739 17.42 -20.07 26.64
C GLY A 739 17.22 -19.48 25.24
N ARG A 740 16.68 -18.26 25.11
CA ARG A 740 16.38 -17.62 23.83
C ARG A 740 17.40 -16.54 23.48
N PHE A 741 17.89 -16.56 22.24
CA PHE A 741 18.84 -15.56 21.73
C PHE A 741 18.31 -14.13 21.74
N ASP A 742 16.99 -13.95 21.72
CA ASP A 742 16.34 -12.64 21.73
C ASP A 742 16.74 -11.83 22.98
N GLY A 743 16.93 -12.52 24.11
CA GLY A 743 17.34 -11.93 25.39
C GLY A 743 18.67 -11.18 25.29
N PRO A 744 19.81 -11.86 25.05
CA PRO A 744 21.10 -11.18 24.96
C PRO A 744 21.19 -10.20 23.78
N LEU A 745 20.50 -10.44 22.65
CA LEU A 745 20.46 -9.47 21.55
C LEU A 745 19.76 -8.16 21.93
N ASN A 746 18.61 -8.23 22.60
CA ASN A 746 17.87 -7.04 23.01
C ASN A 746 18.48 -6.37 24.24
N LEU A 747 19.09 -7.13 25.14
CA LEU A 747 19.92 -6.59 26.22
C LEU A 747 21.09 -5.77 25.66
N THR A 748 21.73 -6.23 24.57
CA THR A 748 22.75 -5.43 23.87
C THR A 748 22.22 -4.07 23.42
N ARG A 749 20.97 -3.99 22.93
CA ARG A 749 20.34 -2.71 22.54
C ARG A 749 20.21 -1.78 23.74
N VAL A 750 19.76 -2.31 24.88
CA VAL A 750 19.63 -1.54 26.14
C VAL A 750 21.00 -1.03 26.58
N LEU A 751 21.98 -1.93 26.72
CA LEU A 751 23.33 -1.59 27.19
C LEU A 751 24.03 -0.57 26.28
N ASN A 752 23.84 -0.69 24.96
CA ASN A 752 24.34 0.29 24.00
C ASN A 752 23.68 1.67 24.18
N LEU A 753 22.37 1.74 24.48
CA LEU A 753 21.70 3.01 24.78
C LEU A 753 22.15 3.63 26.12
N GLU A 754 22.53 2.80 27.09
CA GLU A 754 23.11 3.23 28.37
C GLU A 754 24.60 3.60 28.25
N GLY A 755 25.26 3.27 27.14
CA GLY A 755 26.70 3.47 26.94
C GLY A 755 27.59 2.45 27.66
N ARG A 756 27.04 1.30 28.10
CA ARG A 756 27.74 0.21 28.79
C ARG A 756 28.32 -0.79 27.79
N ILE A 757 29.38 -0.37 27.10
CA ILE A 757 29.85 -1.05 25.88
C ILE A 757 30.45 -2.43 26.16
N ASP A 758 31.24 -2.58 27.22
CA ASP A 758 31.87 -3.87 27.56
C ASP A 758 30.81 -4.94 27.89
N GLU A 759 29.77 -4.55 28.61
CA GLU A 759 28.66 -5.46 28.91
C GLU A 759 27.84 -5.80 27.66
N ALA A 760 27.74 -4.87 26.70
CA ALA A 760 27.12 -5.11 25.41
C ALA A 760 27.92 -6.14 24.59
N VAL A 761 29.26 -6.09 24.63
CA VAL A 761 30.14 -7.13 24.04
C VAL A 761 29.87 -8.48 24.70
N ASP A 762 29.81 -8.53 26.03
CA ASP A 762 29.55 -9.78 26.76
C ASP A 762 28.18 -10.37 26.40
N ALA A 763 27.15 -9.53 26.27
CA ALA A 763 25.82 -9.94 25.82
C ALA A 763 25.84 -10.47 24.39
N LEU A 764 26.55 -9.82 23.46
CA LEU A 764 26.73 -10.32 22.09
C LEU A 764 27.49 -11.65 22.03
N GLY A 765 28.47 -11.84 22.91
CA GLY A 765 29.18 -13.11 23.06
C GLY A 765 28.27 -14.23 23.57
N ARG A 766 27.32 -13.92 24.47
CA ARG A 766 26.28 -14.86 24.90
C ARG A 766 25.30 -15.19 23.77
N ALA A 767 24.86 -14.19 23.01
CA ALA A 767 24.02 -14.40 21.83
C ALA A 767 24.73 -15.27 20.77
N ALA A 768 26.02 -15.05 20.51
CA ALA A 768 26.80 -15.82 19.53
C ALA A 768 26.88 -17.31 19.89
N ARG A 769 26.91 -17.66 21.19
CA ARG A 769 26.84 -19.07 21.63
C ARG A 769 25.51 -19.77 21.30
N MET A 770 24.49 -19.01 20.91
CA MET A 770 23.17 -19.48 20.51
C MET A 770 22.96 -19.47 18.98
N GLU A 771 24.01 -19.26 18.18
CA GLU A 771 23.90 -19.13 16.71
C GLU A 771 23.26 -20.33 15.99
N GLN A 772 23.35 -21.53 16.60
CA GLN A 772 22.80 -22.77 16.05
C GLN A 772 21.30 -22.93 16.34
N GLN A 773 20.70 -22.03 17.13
CA GLN A 773 19.26 -22.04 17.37
C GLN A 773 18.49 -21.66 16.10
N GLU A 774 17.38 -22.35 15.87
CA GLU A 774 16.49 -22.03 14.75
C GLU A 774 16.01 -20.57 14.84
N GLY A 775 16.10 -19.87 13.70
CA GLY A 775 15.67 -18.49 13.58
C GLY A 775 16.67 -17.44 14.09
N PHE A 776 17.88 -17.82 14.52
CA PHE A 776 18.91 -16.87 14.94
C PHE A 776 19.22 -15.84 13.84
N PRO A 777 19.00 -14.53 14.08
CA PRO A 777 19.16 -13.51 13.05
C PRO A 777 20.62 -13.05 12.98
N ARG A 778 21.47 -13.80 12.26
CA ARG A 778 22.90 -13.49 12.09
C ARG A 778 23.16 -12.05 11.66
N TRP A 779 22.30 -11.49 10.81
CA TRP A 779 22.38 -10.09 10.37
C TRP A 779 22.13 -9.07 11.49
N THR A 780 21.18 -9.33 12.41
CA THR A 780 20.92 -8.46 13.56
C THR A 780 22.10 -8.51 14.55
N TRP A 781 22.63 -9.72 14.78
CA TRP A 781 23.86 -9.88 15.55
C TRP A 781 25.04 -9.13 14.92
N ALA A 782 25.25 -9.28 13.60
CA ALA A 782 26.33 -8.61 12.89
C ALA A 782 26.18 -7.08 12.92
N TRP A 783 24.96 -6.56 12.76
CA TRP A 783 24.68 -5.13 12.89
C TRP A 783 25.03 -4.59 14.29
N LEU A 784 24.58 -5.25 15.36
CA LEU A 784 24.89 -4.85 16.74
C LEU A 784 26.40 -4.94 17.02
N ASN A 785 27.06 -6.01 16.57
CA ASN A 785 28.49 -6.18 16.70
C ASN A 785 29.27 -5.10 15.94
N GLY A 786 28.78 -4.67 14.77
CA GLY A 786 29.34 -3.55 14.03
C GLY A 786 29.24 -2.22 14.78
N ILE A 787 28.10 -1.95 15.45
CA ILE A 787 27.93 -0.75 16.30
C ILE A 787 28.95 -0.76 17.44
N VAL A 788 29.03 -1.87 18.17
CA VAL A 788 29.90 -2.02 19.34
C VAL A 788 31.39 -1.92 18.93
N ASN A 789 31.81 -2.63 17.88
CA ASN A 789 33.17 -2.54 17.34
C ASN A 789 33.52 -1.09 16.96
N ARG A 790 32.60 -0.39 16.29
CA ARG A 790 32.81 1.01 15.91
C ARG A 790 33.02 1.90 17.13
N GLN A 791 32.22 1.72 18.19
CA GLN A 791 32.34 2.49 19.43
C GLN A 791 33.63 2.19 20.20
N GLN A 792 34.16 0.96 20.12
CA GLN A 792 35.47 0.58 20.69
C GLN A 792 36.66 1.04 19.82
N GLY A 793 36.40 1.58 18.63
CA GLY A 793 37.44 2.01 17.69
C GLY A 793 37.97 0.90 16.77
N TYR A 794 37.37 -0.30 16.80
CA TYR A 794 37.64 -1.42 15.90
C TYR A 794 36.92 -1.23 14.56
N LEU A 795 37.38 -0.23 13.79
CA LEU A 795 36.66 0.25 12.61
C LEU A 795 36.68 -0.75 11.43
N GLU A 796 37.77 -1.50 11.23
CA GLU A 796 37.87 -2.49 10.14
C GLU A 796 36.95 -3.70 10.41
N GLU A 797 36.87 -4.13 11.66
CA GLU A 797 35.93 -5.14 12.13
C GLU A 797 34.49 -4.65 11.96
N ALA A 798 34.20 -3.40 12.32
CA ALA A 798 32.89 -2.79 12.11
C ALA A 798 32.50 -2.75 10.62
N VAL A 799 33.43 -2.40 9.72
CA VAL A 799 33.22 -2.47 8.26
C VAL A 799 32.85 -3.88 7.84
N THR A 800 33.59 -4.88 8.32
CA THR A 800 33.34 -6.30 7.99
C THR A 800 31.94 -6.72 8.46
N ASN A 801 31.56 -6.33 9.68
CA ASN A 801 30.23 -6.60 10.23
C ASN A 801 29.11 -5.95 9.41
N PHE A 802 29.21 -4.66 9.08
CA PHE A 802 28.17 -3.98 8.29
C PHE A 802 28.09 -4.50 6.86
N ARG A 803 29.22 -4.83 6.22
CA ARG A 803 29.23 -5.46 4.90
C ARG A 803 28.57 -6.83 4.92
N SER A 804 28.84 -7.66 5.93
CA SER A 804 28.17 -8.96 6.09
C SER A 804 26.64 -8.82 6.12
N VAL A 805 26.11 -7.78 6.77
CA VAL A 805 24.66 -7.50 6.74
C VAL A 805 24.15 -7.18 5.33
N LEU A 806 24.84 -6.31 4.60
CA LEU A 806 24.39 -5.81 3.29
C LEU A 806 24.61 -6.82 2.15
N GLU A 807 25.69 -7.60 2.22
CA GLU A 807 26.24 -8.39 1.10
C GLU A 807 25.98 -9.90 1.24
N ASP A 808 25.92 -10.45 2.47
CA ASP A 808 25.77 -11.91 2.63
C ASP A 808 24.36 -12.36 2.22
N ARG A 809 24.28 -13.52 1.55
CA ARG A 809 23.02 -14.16 1.17
C ARG A 809 23.05 -15.62 1.59
N THR A 810 22.24 -15.96 2.59
CA THR A 810 22.08 -17.35 3.04
C THR A 810 20.91 -18.02 2.33
N PRO A 811 20.86 -19.37 2.21
CA PRO A 811 19.71 -20.07 1.66
C PRO A 811 18.40 -19.70 2.34
N SER A 812 18.41 -19.57 3.68
CA SER A 812 17.24 -19.15 4.46
C SER A 812 16.78 -17.73 4.10
N MET A 813 17.70 -16.78 3.90
CA MET A 813 17.33 -15.42 3.47
C MET A 813 16.65 -15.43 2.10
N ILE A 814 17.19 -16.19 1.14
CA ILE A 814 16.62 -16.31 -0.22
C ILE A 814 15.24 -16.96 -0.16
N GLU A 815 15.10 -18.05 0.58
CA GLU A 815 13.82 -18.75 0.74
C GLU A 815 12.76 -17.84 1.37
N ARG A 816 13.12 -17.08 2.41
CA ARG A 816 12.21 -16.18 3.13
C ARG A 816 11.98 -14.85 2.42
N GLY A 817 12.81 -14.51 1.43
CA GLY A 817 12.74 -13.24 0.69
C GLY A 817 13.35 -12.05 1.44
N LEU A 818 14.33 -12.29 2.33
CA LEU A 818 15.03 -11.26 3.09
C LEU A 818 16.21 -10.69 2.27
N ASP A 819 16.26 -9.36 2.13
CA ASP A 819 17.32 -8.65 1.41
C ASP A 819 17.64 -7.32 2.10
N PHE A 820 18.76 -7.29 2.84
CA PHE A 820 19.18 -6.10 3.58
C PHE A 820 20.12 -5.18 2.77
N SER A 821 20.33 -5.41 1.46
CA SER A 821 21.24 -4.58 0.65
C SER A 821 20.86 -3.10 0.61
N ILE A 822 19.60 -2.78 0.88
CA ILE A 822 19.04 -1.43 0.88
C ILE A 822 18.73 -0.91 2.28
N ASP A 823 19.18 -1.58 3.35
CA ASP A 823 18.98 -1.10 4.73
C ASP A 823 19.74 0.23 4.92
N ILE A 824 18.99 1.33 4.91
CA ILE A 824 19.55 2.69 4.94
C ILE A 824 20.34 2.96 6.22
N GLU A 825 19.97 2.36 7.36
CA GLU A 825 20.70 2.58 8.61
C GLU A 825 22.05 1.87 8.58
N VAL A 826 22.10 0.65 8.05
CA VAL A 826 23.36 -0.10 7.90
C VAL A 826 24.25 0.54 6.84
N LEU A 827 23.69 1.01 5.72
CA LEU A 827 24.41 1.79 4.71
C LEU A 827 25.03 3.07 5.30
N ASN A 828 24.27 3.82 6.11
CA ASN A 828 24.76 5.02 6.78
C ASN A 828 25.88 4.68 7.77
N LEU A 829 25.71 3.64 8.60
CA LEU A 829 26.73 3.19 9.55
C LEU A 829 28.02 2.76 8.84
N LEU A 830 27.92 2.03 7.73
CA LEU A 830 29.08 1.67 6.91
C LEU A 830 29.76 2.91 6.32
N GLY A 831 28.98 3.86 5.79
CA GLY A 831 29.49 5.12 5.26
C GLY A 831 30.22 5.95 6.32
N GLN A 832 29.65 6.08 7.51
CA GLN A 832 30.28 6.75 8.65
C GLN A 832 31.57 6.06 9.09
N THR A 833 31.58 4.72 9.12
CA THR A 833 32.76 3.94 9.51
C THR A 833 33.91 4.13 8.51
N TYR A 834 33.62 4.13 7.21
CA TYR A 834 34.60 4.50 6.18
C TYR A 834 35.09 5.94 6.31
N PHE A 835 34.20 6.88 6.66
CA PHE A 835 34.61 8.25 6.89
C PHE A 835 35.62 8.35 8.05
N ASP A 836 35.35 7.66 9.16
CA ASP A 836 36.23 7.63 10.33
C ASP A 836 37.59 6.96 10.02
N LEU A 837 37.59 5.86 9.25
CA LEU A 837 38.83 5.23 8.75
C LEU A 837 39.64 6.20 7.88
N GLY A 838 38.99 6.92 6.97
CA GLY A 838 39.67 7.94 6.16
C GLY A 838 40.30 9.03 7.01
N ARG A 839 39.60 9.52 8.05
CA ARG A 839 40.15 10.47 9.03
C ARG A 839 41.30 9.88 9.84
N GLN A 840 41.26 8.60 10.17
CA GLN A 840 42.36 7.92 10.85
C GLN A 840 43.60 7.85 9.96
N LYS A 841 43.44 7.46 8.69
CA LYS A 841 44.53 7.39 7.70
C LYS A 841 45.12 8.75 7.39
N ALA A 842 44.29 9.79 7.27
CA ALA A 842 44.75 11.17 7.09
C ALA A 842 45.63 11.62 8.28
N ARG A 843 45.20 11.34 9.52
CA ARG A 843 45.99 11.62 10.73
C ARG A 843 47.30 10.83 10.81
N GLN A 844 47.36 9.67 10.15
CA GLN A 844 48.56 8.84 10.02
C GLN A 844 49.46 9.27 8.83
N ASN A 845 49.18 10.40 8.17
CA ASN A 845 49.87 10.88 6.97
C ASN A 845 49.78 9.91 5.76
N HIS A 846 48.66 9.20 5.61
CA HIS A 846 48.32 8.39 4.44
C HIS A 846 47.16 9.01 3.65
N PRO A 847 47.38 10.13 2.93
CA PRO A 847 46.31 10.88 2.26
C PRO A 847 45.64 10.13 1.11
N ASP A 848 46.37 9.28 0.38
CA ASP A 848 45.81 8.51 -0.73
C ASP A 848 44.83 7.43 -0.22
N GLU A 849 45.21 6.71 0.84
CA GLU A 849 44.32 5.76 1.53
C GLU A 849 43.11 6.48 2.12
N ALA A 850 43.30 7.65 2.73
CA ALA A 850 42.21 8.45 3.28
C ALA A 850 41.16 8.79 2.22
N LYS A 851 41.63 9.23 1.04
CA LYS A 851 40.77 9.55 -0.11
C LYS A 851 40.01 8.33 -0.61
N GLU A 852 40.63 7.15 -0.67
CA GLU A 852 39.96 5.91 -1.06
C GLU A 852 38.80 5.57 -0.10
N TYR A 853 39.02 5.66 1.21
CA TYR A 853 37.96 5.43 2.19
C TYR A 853 36.85 6.47 2.10
N TRP A 854 37.17 7.76 1.90
CA TRP A 854 36.16 8.79 1.69
C TRP A 854 35.32 8.54 0.42
N GLN A 855 35.92 8.06 -0.66
CA GLN A 855 35.17 7.65 -1.86
C GLN A 855 34.25 6.45 -1.59
N LYS A 856 34.70 5.45 -0.81
CA LYS A 856 33.85 4.34 -0.36
C LYS A 856 32.68 4.82 0.50
N ALA A 857 32.91 5.81 1.36
CA ALA A 857 31.87 6.43 2.19
C ALA A 857 30.83 7.17 1.33
N VAL A 858 31.26 8.00 0.38
CA VAL A 858 30.39 8.69 -0.57
C VAL A 858 29.47 7.69 -1.30
N LEU A 859 30.02 6.56 -1.76
CA LEU A 859 29.23 5.53 -2.44
C LEU A 859 28.09 4.99 -1.56
N GLN A 860 28.32 4.75 -0.26
CA GLN A 860 27.25 4.21 0.61
C GLN A 860 26.16 5.25 0.89
N PHE A 861 26.53 6.52 1.10
CA PHE A 861 25.54 7.58 1.28
C PHE A 861 24.76 7.87 -0.01
N GLN A 862 25.39 7.76 -1.18
CA GLN A 862 24.69 7.84 -2.46
C GLN A 862 23.69 6.69 -2.62
N LYS A 863 24.05 5.45 -2.27
CA LYS A 863 23.09 4.32 -2.23
C LYS A 863 21.93 4.62 -1.30
N THR A 864 22.18 5.17 -0.11
CA THR A 864 21.12 5.59 0.81
C THR A 864 20.15 6.56 0.13
N LEU A 865 20.66 7.57 -0.59
CA LEU A 865 19.83 8.56 -1.30
C LEU A 865 19.08 8.00 -2.51
N THR A 866 19.48 6.83 -3.06
CA THR A 866 18.68 6.14 -4.08
C THR A 866 17.44 5.46 -3.51
N VAL A 867 17.47 5.10 -2.22
CA VAL A 867 16.38 4.46 -1.50
C VAL A 867 15.46 5.52 -0.87
N ASP A 868 16.06 6.48 -0.15
CA ASP A 868 15.36 7.61 0.43
C ASP A 868 16.11 8.93 0.12
N PRO A 869 15.64 9.72 -0.86
CA PRO A 869 16.28 10.97 -1.28
C PRO A 869 16.12 12.11 -0.25
N GLU A 870 15.48 11.85 0.89
CA GLU A 870 15.23 12.81 1.98
C GLU A 870 16.05 12.48 3.23
N GLN A 871 16.96 11.48 3.17
CA GLN A 871 17.73 11.01 4.33
C GLN A 871 18.71 12.05 4.88
N LEU A 872 18.41 12.52 6.09
CA LEU A 872 19.16 13.57 6.79
C LEU A 872 20.62 13.20 7.03
N THR A 873 20.87 11.97 7.49
CA THR A 873 22.21 11.47 7.83
C THR A 873 23.11 11.42 6.61
N ALA A 874 22.57 11.00 5.46
CA ALA A 874 23.34 10.89 4.23
C ALA A 874 23.76 12.27 3.72
N HIS A 875 22.83 13.24 3.65
CA HIS A 875 23.16 14.60 3.25
C HIS A 875 24.16 15.28 4.19
N TYR A 876 24.02 15.09 5.51
CA TYR A 876 24.97 15.62 6.49
C TYR A 876 26.39 15.08 6.27
N ASN A 877 26.55 13.78 6.03
CA ASN A 877 27.87 13.20 5.86
C ASN A 877 28.45 13.47 4.47
N LEU A 878 27.62 13.55 3.43
CA LEU A 878 28.07 13.90 2.08
C LEU A 878 28.63 15.32 2.01
N GLN A 879 28.03 16.32 2.67
CA GLN A 879 28.64 17.66 2.70
C GLN A 879 30.03 17.64 3.35
N LEU A 880 30.21 16.88 4.43
CA LEU A 880 31.52 16.77 5.11
C LEU A 880 32.53 16.03 4.24
N LEU A 881 32.14 14.93 3.59
CA LEU A 881 33.02 14.17 2.71
C LEU A 881 33.43 14.97 1.48
N TYR A 882 32.52 15.71 0.85
CA TYR A 882 32.86 16.54 -0.31
C TYR A 882 33.77 17.72 0.07
N ARG A 883 33.67 18.25 1.29
CA ARG A 883 34.66 19.19 1.83
C ARG A 883 36.05 18.56 1.89
N GLU A 884 36.18 17.37 2.46
CA GLU A 884 37.47 16.65 2.56
C GLU A 884 38.02 16.27 1.17
N LEU A 885 37.14 16.04 0.19
CA LEU A 885 37.50 15.73 -1.19
C LEU A 885 37.73 16.96 -2.07
N GLY A 886 37.45 18.18 -1.58
CA GLY A 886 37.61 19.44 -2.31
C GLY A 886 36.53 19.73 -3.37
N ASP A 887 35.34 19.14 -3.28
CA ASP A 887 34.21 19.35 -4.19
C ASP A 887 33.20 20.34 -3.59
N ALA A 888 33.49 21.64 -3.72
CA ALA A 888 32.71 22.72 -3.10
C ALA A 888 31.26 22.82 -3.61
N GLU A 889 31.00 22.41 -4.86
CA GLU A 889 29.65 22.44 -5.44
C GLU A 889 28.75 21.40 -4.77
N LYS A 890 29.20 20.16 -4.68
CA LYS A 890 28.44 19.09 -4.01
C LYS A 890 28.36 19.27 -2.50
N GLU A 891 29.39 19.86 -1.89
CA GLU A 891 29.32 20.27 -0.49
C GLU A 891 28.15 21.23 -0.27
N ALA A 892 28.06 22.31 -1.06
CA ALA A 892 27.01 23.30 -0.94
C ALA A 892 25.61 22.71 -1.22
N GLU A 893 25.50 21.84 -2.24
CA GLU A 893 24.26 21.14 -2.56
C GLU A 893 23.74 20.32 -1.36
N HIS A 894 24.59 19.47 -0.79
CA HIS A 894 24.19 18.61 0.32
C HIS A 894 24.01 19.36 1.63
N ALA A 895 24.74 20.47 1.85
CA ALA A 895 24.50 21.36 2.98
C ALA A 895 23.09 21.99 2.90
N ALA A 896 22.68 22.46 1.71
CA ALA A 896 21.34 23.00 1.49
C ALA A 896 20.24 21.95 1.67
N LEU A 897 20.44 20.73 1.13
CA LEU A 897 19.49 19.62 1.30
C LEU A 897 19.40 19.16 2.76
N HIS A 898 20.53 19.06 3.47
CA HIS A 898 20.53 18.77 4.90
C HIS A 898 19.72 19.82 5.66
N GLN A 899 19.95 21.11 5.42
CA GLN A 899 19.21 22.19 6.09
C GLN A 899 17.71 22.16 5.77
N ARG A 900 17.33 21.80 4.54
CA ARG A 900 15.93 21.64 4.13
C ARG A 900 15.23 20.55 4.93
N TYR A 901 15.83 19.36 5.04
CA TYR A 901 15.19 18.20 5.67
C TYR A 901 15.37 18.14 7.20
N LYS A 902 16.37 18.85 7.75
CA LYS A 902 16.62 18.88 9.20
C LYS A 902 15.36 19.38 9.93
N PRO A 903 14.86 18.66 10.96
CA PRO A 903 13.79 19.16 11.82
C PRO A 903 14.17 20.51 12.45
N ASP A 904 13.16 21.31 12.81
CA ASP A 904 13.40 22.49 13.63
C ASP A 904 13.44 22.09 15.10
N ASP A 905 14.64 22.00 15.65
CA ASP A 905 14.87 21.62 17.05
C ASP A 905 14.29 22.64 18.05
N ASN A 906 13.95 23.85 17.60
CA ASN A 906 13.36 24.90 18.44
C ASN A 906 11.83 24.99 18.34
N ALA A 907 11.20 24.20 17.46
CA ALA A 907 9.76 24.27 17.23
C ALA A 907 8.93 24.06 18.51
N GLN A 908 9.42 23.25 19.44
CA GLN A 908 8.67 22.80 20.59
C GLN A 908 8.45 23.87 21.68
N GLY A 909 9.35 24.85 21.81
CA GLY A 909 9.47 25.67 23.03
C GLY A 909 8.15 26.30 23.53
N ARG A 910 7.47 27.07 22.67
CA ARG A 910 6.21 27.74 23.04
C ARG A 910 4.99 26.84 22.88
N ALA A 911 4.89 26.13 21.76
CA ALA A 911 3.70 25.34 21.41
C ALA A 911 3.46 24.20 22.41
N VAL A 912 4.50 23.45 22.78
CA VAL A 912 4.39 22.35 23.76
C VAL A 912 3.99 22.88 25.13
N ARG A 913 4.61 23.97 25.60
CA ARG A 913 4.25 24.59 26.89
C ARG A 913 2.77 24.97 26.93
N LEU A 914 2.29 25.70 25.92
CA LEU A 914 0.88 26.11 25.82
C LEU A 914 -0.06 24.91 25.73
N ALA A 915 0.31 23.87 24.98
CA ALA A 915 -0.48 22.65 24.88
C ALA A 915 -0.60 21.93 26.23
N ARG A 916 0.49 21.85 26.99
CA ARG A 916 0.48 21.24 28.32
C ARG A 916 -0.43 21.97 29.31
N GLU A 917 -0.50 23.30 29.21
CA GLU A 917 -1.43 24.13 30.00
C GLU A 917 -2.89 23.94 29.56
N LYS A 918 -3.15 23.83 28.26
CA LYS A 918 -4.51 23.71 27.68
C LYS A 918 -5.12 22.32 27.80
N TYR A 919 -4.31 21.26 27.75
CA TYR A 919 -4.76 19.88 27.65
C TYR A 919 -4.16 19.01 28.77
N PRO A 920 -4.73 19.04 29.99
CA PRO A 920 -4.18 18.30 31.13
C PRO A 920 -4.03 16.79 30.89
N ALA A 921 -5.02 16.17 30.25
CA ALA A 921 -4.96 14.74 29.94
C ALA A 921 -3.87 14.40 28.91
N ALA A 922 -3.69 15.25 27.89
CA ALA A 922 -2.63 15.07 26.91
C ALA A 922 -1.23 15.37 27.49
N ASN A 923 -1.15 16.32 28.44
CA ASN A 923 0.06 16.56 29.22
C ASN A 923 0.46 15.30 30.02
N HIS A 924 -0.50 14.71 30.74
CA HIS A 924 -0.30 13.45 31.49
C HIS A 924 0.18 12.32 30.56
N ALA A 925 -0.47 12.17 29.41
CA ALA A 925 -0.08 11.17 28.41
C ALA A 925 1.30 11.41 27.77
N ALA A 926 1.86 12.63 27.86
CA ALA A 926 3.16 13.00 27.32
C ALA A 926 4.32 12.83 28.34
N GLU A 927 4.04 12.38 29.56
CA GLU A 927 5.07 12.13 30.56
C GLU A 927 5.95 10.94 30.18
N ALA A 928 7.19 10.93 30.66
CA ALA A 928 8.15 9.87 30.33
C ALA A 928 7.73 8.50 30.91
N ILE A 929 7.05 8.52 32.06
CA ILE A 929 6.43 7.36 32.70
C ILE A 929 5.00 7.77 33.03
N VAL A 930 4.03 7.11 32.41
CA VAL A 930 2.60 7.41 32.61
C VAL A 930 1.95 6.28 33.38
N ARG A 931 1.32 6.62 34.51
CA ARG A 931 0.43 5.71 35.26
C ARG A 931 -1.01 6.18 35.10
N TYR A 932 -1.85 5.33 34.52
CA TYR A 932 -3.26 5.65 34.29
C TYR A 932 -4.08 5.18 35.50
N SER A 933 -4.61 6.11 36.29
CA SER A 933 -5.45 5.76 37.43
C SER A 933 -6.79 5.19 36.98
N LEU A 934 -7.14 4.01 37.47
CA LEU A 934 -8.43 3.38 37.23
C LEU A 934 -9.55 3.90 38.15
N GLN A 935 -9.25 4.81 39.06
CA GLN A 935 -10.20 5.34 40.04
C GLN A 935 -10.19 6.87 40.04
N ARG A 936 -9.93 7.47 38.89
CA ARG A 936 -9.92 8.93 38.71
C ARG A 936 -11.32 9.50 38.94
N ASP A 937 -11.40 10.53 39.78
CA ASP A 937 -12.65 11.27 39.99
C ASP A 937 -13.20 11.85 38.68
N GLY A 938 -14.50 11.65 38.45
CA GLY A 938 -15.16 12.07 37.22
C GLY A 938 -14.79 11.27 35.97
N ALA A 939 -14.23 10.06 36.11
CA ALA A 939 -14.09 9.14 34.98
C ALA A 939 -15.47 8.63 34.52
N PRO A 940 -15.78 8.66 33.20
CA PRO A 940 -17.03 8.10 32.70
C PRO A 940 -17.15 6.61 33.04
N GLY A 941 -18.33 6.19 33.51
CA GLY A 941 -18.56 4.81 33.97
C GLY A 941 -17.93 4.46 35.32
N TRP A 942 -17.31 5.41 36.01
CA TRP A 942 -16.88 5.30 37.41
C TRP A 942 -17.86 6.04 38.32
N ILE A 943 -18.40 5.34 39.32
CA ILE A 943 -19.25 5.95 40.35
C ILE A 943 -18.48 5.87 41.66
N VAL A 944 -18.13 7.02 42.22
CA VAL A 944 -17.56 7.10 43.57
C VAL A 944 -18.65 6.64 44.54
N VAL A 945 -18.49 5.46 45.12
CA VAL A 945 -19.30 5.08 46.28
C VAL A 945 -18.77 5.91 47.44
N GLU A 946 -19.56 6.87 47.92
CA GLU A 946 -19.23 7.65 49.12
C GLU A 946 -18.80 6.69 50.23
N ARG A 947 -17.53 6.80 50.63
CA ARG A 947 -17.08 6.18 51.88
C ARG A 947 -17.95 6.76 52.98
N GLN A 948 -18.79 5.93 53.60
CA GLN A 948 -19.36 6.28 54.89
C GLN A 948 -18.17 6.57 55.81
N GLU A 949 -17.97 7.85 56.15
CA GLU A 949 -17.01 8.26 57.16
C GLU A 949 -17.31 7.47 58.43
N GLN A 950 -16.47 6.48 58.74
CA GLN A 950 -16.46 5.92 60.08
C GLN A 950 -16.04 7.06 61.02
N PRO A 951 -16.83 7.36 62.08
CA PRO A 951 -16.50 8.45 62.98
C PRO A 951 -15.14 8.17 63.63
N ALA A 952 -14.27 9.18 63.59
CA ALA A 952 -12.96 9.15 64.21
C ALA A 952 -13.06 8.66 65.67
N ARG A 953 -12.26 7.64 66.01
CA ARG A 953 -12.10 7.21 67.40
C ARG A 953 -11.57 8.38 68.23
N PRO A 954 -12.20 8.74 69.36
CA PRO A 954 -11.69 9.79 70.22
C PRO A 954 -10.51 9.27 71.03
N GLY A 955 -9.37 9.95 70.92
CA GLY A 955 -8.35 9.98 71.96
C GLY A 955 -6.96 9.53 71.53
N THR A 956 -6.13 10.50 71.14
CA THR A 956 -4.80 10.72 71.74
C THR A 956 -4.34 12.14 71.40
N THR A 957 -4.22 12.95 72.44
CA THR A 957 -3.61 14.29 72.46
C THR A 957 -2.13 14.23 72.10
N GLN A 958 -1.63 15.16 71.26
CA GLN A 958 -0.40 15.90 71.56
C GLN A 958 -0.15 17.11 70.63
N GLU A 959 -0.06 18.27 71.29
CA GLU A 959 0.78 19.45 71.06
C GLU A 959 0.71 20.26 69.75
N SER A 960 0.09 21.43 69.91
CA SER A 960 0.20 22.63 69.09
C SER A 960 1.57 23.32 69.23
N ALA A 961 2.22 23.60 68.10
CA ALA A 961 3.23 24.65 68.00
C ALA A 961 2.78 25.67 66.94
N THR A 962 2.25 26.78 67.42
CA THR A 962 2.04 28.03 66.68
C THR A 962 3.38 28.73 66.43
N THR A 963 3.65 29.13 65.20
CA THR A 963 4.55 30.25 64.92
C THR A 963 3.93 31.16 63.86
N SER A 964 3.77 32.41 64.27
CA SER A 964 3.16 33.52 63.57
C SER A 964 4.09 34.14 62.53
N THR A 965 3.46 34.65 61.49
CA THR A 965 3.87 35.69 60.56
C THR A 965 4.59 36.88 61.19
N THR A 966 5.62 37.39 60.52
CA THR A 966 6.15 38.74 60.70
C THR A 966 6.20 39.45 59.35
N GLU A 967 5.50 40.58 59.28
CA GLU A 967 5.62 41.63 58.26
C GLU A 967 7.00 42.29 58.32
N TYR A 968 7.52 42.74 57.18
CA TYR A 968 8.36 43.93 57.11
C TYR A 968 8.09 44.67 55.80
N GLN A 969 7.74 45.94 55.93
CA GLN A 969 7.43 46.89 54.87
C GLN A 969 8.50 48.02 54.90
N GLN A 970 8.70 48.65 53.73
CA GLN A 970 9.40 49.91 53.44
C GLN A 970 10.94 49.87 53.38
N ALA A 971 11.64 50.67 52.57
CA ALA A 971 11.40 51.47 51.35
C ALA A 971 12.75 52.12 50.98
N GLY A 972 13.02 52.30 49.67
CA GLY A 972 13.77 53.47 49.17
C GLY A 972 15.24 53.31 48.72
N GLY A 973 15.50 53.74 47.47
CA GLY A 973 16.70 54.51 47.11
C GLY A 973 17.59 53.97 45.98
N ALA A 974 17.58 54.68 44.83
CA ALA A 974 18.65 54.95 43.82
C ALA A 974 19.61 53.80 43.42
N GLU A 975 19.90 53.50 42.15
CA GLU A 975 20.13 54.28 40.93
C GLU A 975 19.87 53.41 39.69
#